data_AF-S7RIK4-F1
#
_entry.id   AF-S7RIK4-F1
#
_cell.length_a   1.000
_cell.length_b   1.000
_cell.length_c   1.000
_cell.angle_alpha   90.00
_cell.angle_beta   90.00
_cell.angle_gamma   90.00
#
_symmetry.space_group_name_H-M   'P 1'
#
loop_
_entity.id
_entity.type
_entity.pdbx_description
1 polymer ?
#
loop_
_entity_poly.entity_id
_entity_poly.type
_entity_poly.pdbx_seq_one_letter_code
_entity_poly.pdbx_strand_id
1 'polypeptide(L)'
;MFLSEISRILADSPELSNVLTYDDLTRFIDIVRWKREDIASVQPSFISGPPEYLPTAYHHFFAAAFSLGQDEVQLLWTKLRILAWGSEDDTQDGELESRAKALIPLFLKHALQYDIGFYNFRPPARVCTDSHCDRELRSMPGIFRPRELTEPLSYKAVYFSKDLGPMPVWCTSLYCRHCNTRYYPNFYVHDKATTRTYYRGIPDVIQSAQHAFFSRDLCELFATLNVVSWTSATNCARIHNLMLSPMSYSLLMPEDWPVKLPLDVDKVWDAFFLYSLLLDHDERHTCLELRHDAPSQWERLRPAVRARNLAMAGPGQPEWNHACDLCCWVSEDEEGQLWAVRSVVTDGVSIGHPCCAVHDCQEPLMPMKGARYCRLHAGYETKCAVISCDKAAEVGFATCATKEHREMEKHKTQAGKAMFQLKRRLERLHVSQTHDSLSTSAPVDDPLYSLDVEGTGTADEEATIDSEDVPALCNGKPPTGNRKYKAQFGRRRTHNEELCVTSCGVIIGRATFFGSEAPNGVRVFLMKLFPKKRSLPQVLWHDNNCQIQAMLANDPEDLQKYFEYCAMPVDVFHFKSKHRESDIACNAYCNPYIWEDLRTEEGTWRFNSSAAEQANAWFGGYQSMVREMDVDRYNFFLDEMIKRRNRLVIAELDRRGRRPYNIPREDLLSD
;
A
#
# COMPACT_ATOMS: atom_id res chain seq x y z
N MET A 1 -39.72 -9.73 26.18
CA MET A 1 -40.19 -11.14 26.11
C MET A 1 -39.11 -12.11 26.63
N PHE A 2 -37.84 -11.85 26.32
CA PHE A 2 -36.68 -12.62 26.76
C PHE A 2 -36.55 -12.87 28.28
N LEU A 3 -36.75 -11.84 29.12
CA LEU A 3 -36.65 -11.95 30.59
C LEU A 3 -37.68 -12.91 31.20
N SER A 4 -38.93 -12.88 30.73
CA SER A 4 -40.00 -13.74 31.24
C SER A 4 -39.78 -15.22 30.91
N GLU A 5 -39.13 -15.53 29.78
CA GLU A 5 -38.80 -16.91 29.42
C GLU A 5 -37.64 -17.46 30.24
N ILE A 6 -36.59 -16.68 30.49
CA ILE A 6 -35.50 -17.08 31.39
C ILE A 6 -36.06 -17.36 32.79
N SER A 7 -36.90 -16.46 33.33
CA SER A 7 -37.53 -16.66 34.65
C SER A 7 -38.40 -17.92 34.70
N ARG A 8 -39.16 -18.22 33.64
CA ARG A 8 -39.96 -19.46 33.57
C ARG A 8 -39.07 -20.70 33.54
N ILE A 9 -38.03 -20.70 32.72
CA ILE A 9 -37.11 -21.85 32.59
C ILE A 9 -36.37 -22.13 33.92
N LEU A 10 -36.00 -21.08 34.65
CA LEU A 10 -35.40 -21.18 35.98
C LEU A 10 -36.39 -21.70 37.04
N ALA A 11 -37.64 -21.25 37.01
CA ALA A 11 -38.67 -21.78 37.91
C ALA A 11 -38.91 -23.28 37.69
N ASP A 12 -38.81 -23.73 36.44
CA ASP A 12 -38.97 -25.13 36.03
C ASP A 12 -37.67 -25.97 36.18
N SER A 13 -36.57 -25.38 36.67
CA SER A 13 -35.26 -26.05 36.82
C SER A 13 -34.52 -25.55 38.08
N PRO A 14 -34.97 -25.95 39.29
CA PRO A 14 -34.39 -25.51 40.55
C PRO A 14 -32.87 -25.76 40.66
N GLU A 15 -32.41 -26.85 40.06
CA GLU A 15 -31.00 -27.26 40.01
C GLU A 15 -30.13 -26.18 39.38
N LEU A 16 -30.57 -25.58 38.27
CA LEU A 16 -29.86 -24.50 37.59
C LEU A 16 -29.96 -23.17 38.35
N SER A 17 -31.12 -22.89 38.95
CA SER A 17 -31.37 -21.65 39.70
C SER A 17 -30.52 -21.51 40.97
N ASN A 18 -30.05 -22.63 41.54
CA ASN A 18 -29.20 -22.65 42.73
C ASN A 18 -27.72 -22.37 42.43
N VAL A 19 -27.28 -22.56 41.18
CA VAL A 19 -25.85 -22.50 40.81
C VAL A 19 -25.52 -21.38 39.82
N LEU A 20 -26.50 -20.90 39.04
CA LEU A 20 -26.30 -19.85 38.05
C LEU A 20 -27.04 -18.56 38.42
N THR A 21 -26.35 -17.44 38.24
CA THR A 21 -26.97 -16.13 38.33
C THR A 21 -27.66 -15.75 37.02
N TYR A 22 -28.51 -14.71 37.06
CA TYR A 22 -29.09 -14.13 35.86
C TYR A 22 -28.02 -13.64 34.86
N ASP A 23 -26.91 -13.10 35.37
CA ASP A 23 -25.80 -12.64 34.55
C ASP A 23 -25.12 -13.81 33.84
N ASP A 24 -24.91 -14.94 34.52
CA ASP A 24 -24.32 -16.14 33.91
C ASP A 24 -25.18 -16.70 32.76
N LEU A 25 -26.50 -16.66 32.91
CA LEU A 25 -27.43 -17.08 31.86
C LEU A 25 -27.38 -16.15 30.65
N THR A 26 -27.27 -14.84 30.89
CA THR A 26 -27.11 -13.84 29.83
C THR A 26 -25.80 -14.08 29.08
N ARG A 27 -24.70 -14.27 29.81
CA ARG A 27 -23.38 -14.60 29.23
C ARG A 27 -23.42 -15.91 28.45
N PHE A 28 -24.07 -16.96 28.97
CA PHE A 28 -24.24 -18.23 28.26
C PHE A 28 -24.97 -18.02 26.92
N ILE A 29 -26.07 -17.27 26.92
CA ILE A 29 -26.81 -16.99 25.69
C ILE A 29 -25.96 -16.18 24.70
N ASP A 30 -25.27 -15.14 25.16
CA ASP A 30 -24.38 -14.34 24.31
C ASP A 30 -23.24 -15.20 23.73
N ILE A 31 -22.65 -16.14 24.50
CA ILE A 31 -21.64 -17.09 23.99
C ILE A 31 -22.24 -18.00 22.93
N VAL A 32 -23.41 -18.59 23.17
CA VAL A 32 -24.06 -19.50 22.22
C VAL A 32 -24.40 -18.77 20.92
N ARG A 33 -24.87 -17.52 21.00
CA ARG A 33 -25.15 -16.68 19.84
C ARG A 33 -23.87 -16.33 19.09
N TRP A 34 -22.84 -15.88 19.81
CA TRP A 34 -21.54 -15.52 19.23
C TRP A 34 -20.83 -16.71 18.57
N LYS A 35 -20.98 -17.91 19.15
CA LYS A 35 -20.35 -19.16 18.69
C LYS A 35 -21.33 -20.07 17.94
N ARG A 36 -22.43 -19.52 17.43
CA ARG A 36 -23.51 -20.28 16.78
C ARG A 36 -22.98 -21.15 15.63
N GLU A 37 -22.15 -20.59 14.77
CA GLU A 37 -21.57 -21.32 13.62
C GLU A 37 -20.64 -22.46 14.05
N ASP A 38 -19.84 -22.24 15.09
CA ASP A 38 -18.97 -23.26 15.66
C ASP A 38 -19.76 -24.41 16.26
N ILE A 39 -20.81 -24.08 17.02
CA ILE A 39 -21.66 -25.08 17.65
C ILE A 39 -22.43 -25.86 16.57
N ALA A 40 -22.89 -25.18 15.51
CA ALA A 40 -23.58 -25.79 14.38
C ALA A 40 -22.67 -26.68 13.51
N SER A 41 -21.34 -26.57 13.64
CA SER A 41 -20.42 -27.29 12.74
C SER A 41 -20.44 -28.82 12.93
N VAL A 42 -21.00 -29.31 14.05
CA VAL A 42 -21.15 -30.76 14.32
C VAL A 42 -22.35 -31.38 13.57
N GLN A 43 -23.24 -30.56 13.04
CA GLN A 43 -24.39 -31.00 12.26
C GLN A 43 -24.15 -30.74 10.77
N PRO A 44 -24.78 -31.49 9.85
CA PRO A 44 -24.76 -31.13 8.43
C PRO A 44 -25.27 -29.70 8.18
N SER A 45 -24.70 -28.99 7.20
CA SER A 45 -25.00 -27.58 6.90
C SER A 45 -26.45 -27.30 6.52
N PHE A 46 -27.18 -28.33 6.09
CA PHE A 46 -28.60 -28.25 5.74
C PHE A 46 -29.56 -28.45 6.93
N ILE A 47 -29.05 -28.74 8.14
CA ILE A 47 -29.86 -28.77 9.36
C ILE A 47 -29.83 -27.37 9.98
N SER A 48 -30.99 -26.74 10.09
CA SER A 48 -31.16 -25.48 10.79
C SER A 48 -31.52 -25.71 12.26
N GLY A 49 -30.98 -24.88 13.15
CA GLY A 49 -31.32 -24.89 14.58
C GLY A 49 -30.17 -25.35 15.48
N PRO A 50 -30.36 -25.33 16.80
CA PRO A 50 -29.34 -25.76 17.75
C PRO A 50 -29.16 -27.27 17.69
N PRO A 51 -27.93 -27.78 17.82
CA PRO A 51 -27.71 -29.21 17.90
C PRO A 51 -28.38 -29.84 19.12
N GLU A 52 -28.84 -31.08 18.95
CA GLU A 52 -29.44 -31.83 20.05
C GLU A 52 -28.45 -31.96 21.22
N TYR A 53 -27.20 -32.28 20.90
CA TYR A 53 -26.12 -32.39 21.85
C TYR A 53 -25.09 -31.29 21.62
N LEU A 54 -24.67 -30.65 22.71
CA LEU A 54 -23.60 -29.65 22.67
C LEU A 54 -22.26 -30.34 22.32
N PRO A 55 -21.42 -29.75 21.45
CA PRO A 55 -20.10 -30.31 21.18
C PRO A 55 -19.26 -30.41 22.45
N THR A 56 -18.50 -31.51 22.60
CA THR A 56 -17.72 -31.81 23.82
C THR A 56 -16.78 -30.67 24.24
N ALA A 57 -16.16 -29.97 23.29
CA ALA A 57 -15.31 -28.82 23.58
C ALA A 57 -16.08 -27.69 24.27
N TYR A 58 -17.29 -27.36 23.77
CA TYR A 58 -18.15 -26.35 24.37
C TYR A 58 -18.74 -26.79 25.70
N HIS A 59 -19.01 -28.10 25.85
CA HIS A 59 -19.43 -28.67 27.13
C HIS A 59 -18.38 -28.42 28.21
N HIS A 60 -17.12 -28.79 27.96
CA HIS A 60 -16.03 -28.55 28.91
C HIS A 60 -15.74 -27.07 29.14
N PHE A 61 -15.85 -26.24 28.09
CA PHE A 61 -15.71 -24.80 28.23
C PHE A 61 -16.77 -24.21 29.16
N PHE A 62 -18.05 -24.54 28.99
CA PHE A 62 -19.11 -24.04 29.87
C PHE A 62 -18.97 -24.56 31.31
N ALA A 63 -18.58 -25.83 31.49
CA ALA A 63 -18.28 -26.38 32.81
C ALA A 63 -17.20 -25.54 33.52
N ALA A 64 -16.10 -25.22 32.82
CA ALA A 64 -15.00 -24.44 33.37
C ALA A 64 -15.36 -22.95 33.57
N ALA A 65 -16.08 -22.34 32.63
CA ALA A 65 -16.41 -20.92 32.62
C ALA A 65 -17.45 -20.54 33.68
N PHE A 66 -18.41 -21.44 33.93
CA PHE A 66 -19.50 -21.22 34.89
C PHE A 66 -19.36 -22.05 36.17
N SER A 67 -18.24 -22.77 36.33
CA SER A 67 -17.97 -23.64 37.50
C SER A 67 -19.06 -24.70 37.73
N LEU A 68 -19.55 -25.31 36.65
CA LEU A 68 -20.63 -26.30 36.66
C LEU A 68 -20.12 -27.73 36.53
N GLY A 69 -20.87 -28.68 37.08
CA GLY A 69 -20.75 -30.12 36.82
C GLY A 69 -21.22 -30.50 35.40
N GLN A 70 -20.84 -31.69 34.93
CA GLN A 70 -21.16 -32.14 33.56
C GLN A 70 -22.68 -32.27 33.35
N ASP A 71 -23.39 -32.82 34.33
CA ASP A 71 -24.85 -32.99 34.26
C ASP A 71 -25.58 -31.65 34.25
N GLU A 72 -25.06 -30.66 34.96
CA GLU A 72 -25.59 -29.29 35.01
C GLU A 72 -25.45 -28.59 33.65
N VAL A 73 -24.30 -28.76 32.96
CA VAL A 73 -24.10 -28.22 31.61
C VAL A 73 -25.04 -28.88 30.59
N GLN A 74 -25.24 -30.19 30.69
CA GLN A 74 -26.18 -30.90 29.83
C GLN A 74 -27.63 -30.43 30.05
N LEU A 75 -28.02 -30.25 31.32
CA LEU A 75 -29.33 -29.70 31.68
C LEU A 75 -29.49 -28.26 31.16
N LEU A 76 -28.46 -27.42 31.34
CA LEU A 76 -28.41 -26.04 30.88
C LEU A 76 -28.65 -25.97 29.36
N TRP A 77 -27.90 -26.75 28.58
CA TRP A 77 -28.08 -26.82 27.12
C TRP A 77 -29.48 -27.29 26.75
N THR A 78 -29.97 -28.37 27.37
CA THR A 78 -31.29 -28.93 27.06
C THR A 78 -32.42 -27.92 27.27
N LYS A 79 -32.33 -27.14 28.35
CA LYS A 79 -33.36 -26.15 28.73
C LYS A 79 -33.27 -24.86 27.92
N LEU A 80 -32.06 -24.37 27.66
CA LEU A 80 -31.85 -23.03 27.07
C LEU A 80 -31.46 -23.04 25.60
N ARG A 81 -31.09 -24.17 24.97
CA ARG A 81 -30.58 -24.17 23.59
C ARG A 81 -31.52 -23.46 22.61
N ILE A 82 -32.83 -23.68 22.71
CA ILE A 82 -33.81 -23.06 21.79
C ILE A 82 -33.84 -21.54 21.99
N LEU A 83 -33.89 -21.08 23.24
CA LEU A 83 -33.89 -19.66 23.59
C LEU A 83 -32.57 -18.99 23.17
N ALA A 84 -31.44 -19.62 23.47
CA ALA A 84 -30.12 -19.13 23.13
C ALA A 84 -29.89 -19.10 21.62
N TRP A 85 -30.50 -20.03 20.88
CA TRP A 85 -30.45 -20.06 19.42
C TRP A 85 -31.42 -19.07 18.75
N GLY A 86 -32.49 -18.66 19.45
CA GLY A 86 -33.55 -17.80 18.96
C GLY A 86 -33.09 -16.39 18.54
N SER A 87 -33.77 -15.86 17.52
CA SER A 87 -33.37 -14.70 16.68
C SER A 87 -34.07 -13.38 17.03
N GLU A 88 -34.77 -13.26 18.16
CA GLU A 88 -35.75 -12.17 18.34
C GLU A 88 -35.17 -10.74 18.45
N ASP A 89 -33.85 -10.54 18.41
CA ASP A 89 -33.22 -9.21 18.32
C ASP A 89 -32.05 -9.17 17.30
N ASP A 90 -32.12 -9.92 16.19
CA ASP A 90 -31.10 -9.91 15.10
C ASP A 90 -31.05 -8.59 14.29
N THR A 91 -31.45 -7.44 14.87
CA THR A 91 -31.46 -6.15 14.14
C THR A 91 -30.22 -5.29 14.33
N GLN A 92 -29.25 -5.66 15.17
CA GLN A 92 -27.93 -5.01 15.19
C GLN A 92 -26.81 -6.00 15.54
N ASP A 93 -26.17 -6.59 14.53
CA ASP A 93 -24.95 -7.41 14.69
C ASP A 93 -23.90 -6.73 15.61
N GLY A 94 -23.86 -5.39 15.60
CA GLY A 94 -22.97 -4.59 16.46
C GLY A 94 -23.26 -4.68 17.96
N GLU A 95 -24.51 -4.86 18.39
CA GLU A 95 -24.84 -5.00 19.81
C GLU A 95 -24.38 -6.34 20.38
N LEU A 96 -24.60 -7.43 19.62
CA LEU A 96 -24.13 -8.76 20.00
C LEU A 96 -22.60 -8.79 20.06
N GLU A 97 -21.92 -8.22 19.06
CA GLU A 97 -20.46 -8.15 19.07
C GLU A 97 -19.96 -7.34 20.28
N SER A 98 -20.60 -6.21 20.61
CA SER A 98 -20.24 -5.39 21.77
C SER A 98 -20.35 -6.18 23.09
N ARG A 99 -21.47 -6.88 23.30
CA ARG A 99 -21.66 -7.77 24.47
C ARG A 99 -20.66 -8.92 24.48
N ALA A 100 -20.42 -9.55 23.33
CA ALA A 100 -19.45 -10.64 23.20
C ALA A 100 -18.02 -10.20 23.52
N LYS A 101 -17.60 -8.99 23.10
CA LYS A 101 -16.28 -8.43 23.42
C LYS A 101 -16.04 -8.33 24.92
N ALA A 102 -17.07 -8.07 25.73
CA ALA A 102 -16.95 -8.07 27.19
C ALA A 102 -16.60 -9.46 27.76
N LEU A 103 -16.85 -10.54 27.01
CA LEU A 103 -16.58 -11.93 27.40
C LEU A 103 -15.17 -12.40 27.03
N ILE A 104 -14.37 -11.59 26.31
CA ILE A 104 -13.01 -11.96 25.89
C ILE A 104 -12.16 -12.51 27.06
N PRO A 105 -12.11 -11.90 28.26
CA PRO A 105 -11.35 -12.46 29.39
C PRO A 105 -11.74 -13.89 29.73
N LEU A 106 -13.03 -14.23 29.63
CA LEU A 106 -13.56 -15.57 29.91
C LEU A 106 -13.04 -16.59 28.89
N PHE A 107 -13.04 -16.22 27.60
CA PHE A 107 -12.50 -17.05 26.53
C PHE A 107 -10.99 -17.30 26.71
N LEU A 108 -10.23 -16.23 26.95
CA LEU A 108 -8.78 -16.33 27.13
C LEU A 108 -8.41 -17.22 28.31
N LYS A 109 -9.18 -17.14 29.40
CA LYS A 109 -8.93 -17.91 30.62
C LYS A 109 -9.35 -19.39 30.53
N HIS A 110 -10.48 -19.69 29.89
CA HIS A 110 -11.12 -21.01 29.99
C HIS A 110 -11.29 -21.76 28.67
N ALA A 111 -11.34 -21.06 27.53
CA ALA A 111 -11.74 -21.64 26.25
C ALA A 111 -10.56 -22.15 25.41
N LEU A 112 -9.39 -21.49 25.49
CA LEU A 112 -8.24 -21.77 24.63
C LEU A 112 -7.72 -23.22 24.76
N GLN A 113 -7.79 -23.80 25.96
CA GLN A 113 -7.40 -25.19 26.22
C GLN A 113 -8.30 -26.23 25.54
N TYR A 114 -9.48 -25.81 25.06
CA TYR A 114 -10.45 -26.66 24.36
C TYR A 114 -10.52 -26.32 22.86
N ASP A 115 -9.50 -25.65 22.32
CA ASP A 115 -9.45 -25.19 20.92
C ASP A 115 -10.59 -24.21 20.54
N ILE A 116 -11.06 -23.43 21.51
CA ILE A 116 -12.11 -22.43 21.30
C ILE A 116 -11.51 -21.03 21.42
N GLY A 117 -11.29 -20.40 20.27
CA GLY A 117 -10.96 -18.98 20.20
C GLY A 117 -12.21 -18.10 20.29
N PHE A 118 -12.01 -16.87 20.76
CA PHE A 118 -13.04 -15.84 20.67
C PHE A 118 -13.47 -15.64 19.21
N TYR A 119 -12.49 -15.51 18.30
CA TYR A 119 -12.69 -15.63 16.86
C TYR A 119 -12.16 -16.97 16.37
N ASN A 120 -12.97 -17.67 15.56
CA ASN A 120 -12.57 -18.84 14.80
C ASN A 120 -12.92 -18.60 13.33
N PHE A 121 -11.91 -18.51 12.47
CA PHE A 121 -12.12 -18.22 11.06
C PHE A 121 -12.37 -19.50 10.27
N ARG A 122 -13.46 -19.50 9.49
CA ARG A 122 -13.86 -20.61 8.61
C ARG A 122 -14.08 -20.09 7.19
N PRO A 123 -14.16 -20.98 6.19
CA PRO A 123 -14.58 -20.59 4.85
C PRO A 123 -16.00 -19.99 4.89
N PRO A 124 -16.32 -19.05 3.98
CA PRO A 124 -17.62 -18.38 3.96
C PRO A 124 -18.80 -19.31 3.66
N ALA A 125 -18.54 -20.51 3.14
CA ALA A 125 -19.54 -21.54 2.89
C ALA A 125 -19.09 -22.89 3.46
N ARG A 126 -20.08 -23.66 3.94
CA ARG A 126 -19.90 -25.06 4.39
C ARG A 126 -20.09 -26.07 3.26
N VAL A 127 -20.49 -25.59 2.08
CA VAL A 127 -20.70 -26.38 0.87
C VAL A 127 -19.78 -25.87 -0.25
N CYS A 128 -19.50 -26.73 -1.22
CA CYS A 128 -18.71 -26.40 -2.40
C CYS A 128 -19.42 -25.32 -3.23
N THR A 129 -18.68 -24.30 -3.67
CA THR A 129 -19.22 -23.19 -4.47
C THR A 129 -19.26 -23.50 -5.97
N ASP A 130 -18.61 -24.58 -6.40
CA ASP A 130 -18.70 -25.08 -7.77
C ASP A 130 -19.97 -25.93 -7.95
N SER A 131 -20.88 -25.45 -8.81
CA SER A 131 -22.16 -26.11 -9.10
C SER A 131 -22.00 -27.49 -9.75
N HIS A 132 -20.84 -27.79 -10.37
CA HIS A 132 -20.57 -29.13 -10.91
C HIS A 132 -20.39 -30.17 -9.80
N CYS A 133 -20.12 -29.73 -8.57
CA CYS A 133 -20.02 -30.61 -7.41
C CYS A 133 -21.36 -30.99 -6.81
N ASP A 134 -22.45 -30.39 -7.27
CA ASP A 134 -23.80 -30.63 -6.78
C ASP A 134 -24.15 -32.11 -6.86
N ARG A 135 -24.83 -32.58 -5.83
CA ARG A 135 -25.20 -33.98 -5.68
C ARG A 135 -26.71 -34.12 -5.71
N GLU A 136 -27.18 -35.00 -6.57
CA GLU A 136 -28.57 -35.42 -6.59
C GLU A 136 -28.95 -36.12 -5.28
N LEU A 137 -30.08 -35.73 -4.71
CA LEU A 137 -30.61 -36.32 -3.50
C LEU A 137 -31.18 -37.71 -3.78
N ARG A 138 -30.66 -38.72 -3.07
CA ARG A 138 -31.19 -40.09 -3.13
C ARG A 138 -32.66 -40.19 -2.74
N SER A 139 -33.12 -39.30 -1.85
CA SER A 139 -34.50 -39.26 -1.37
C SER A 139 -35.46 -38.56 -2.34
N MET A 140 -34.94 -37.71 -3.24
CA MET A 140 -35.74 -36.94 -4.20
C MET A 140 -34.95 -36.80 -5.52
N PRO A 141 -35.09 -37.77 -6.44
CA PRO A 141 -34.47 -37.70 -7.76
C PRO A 141 -34.87 -36.41 -8.49
N GLY A 142 -33.93 -35.83 -9.22
CA GLY A 142 -34.07 -34.54 -9.92
C GLY A 142 -33.75 -33.31 -9.05
N ILE A 143 -33.60 -33.44 -7.73
CA ILE A 143 -33.20 -32.33 -6.85
C ILE A 143 -31.71 -32.44 -6.55
N PHE A 144 -30.98 -31.40 -6.95
CA PHE A 144 -29.55 -31.26 -6.70
C PHE A 144 -29.31 -30.37 -5.47
N ARG A 145 -28.30 -30.72 -4.68
CA ARG A 145 -27.84 -29.87 -3.59
C ARG A 145 -26.32 -29.69 -3.63
N PRO A 146 -25.83 -28.50 -3.23
CA PRO A 146 -24.40 -28.29 -3.03
C PRO A 146 -23.79 -29.34 -2.11
N ARG A 147 -22.60 -29.79 -2.48
CA ARG A 147 -21.88 -30.82 -1.73
C ARG A 147 -21.25 -30.24 -0.47
N GLU A 148 -21.50 -30.88 0.67
CA GLU A 148 -20.83 -30.59 1.95
C GLU A 148 -19.30 -30.63 1.80
N LEU A 149 -18.65 -29.62 2.36
CA LEU A 149 -17.21 -29.63 2.56
C LEU A 149 -16.87 -30.46 3.80
N THR A 150 -15.77 -31.20 3.73
CA THR A 150 -15.38 -32.21 4.73
C THR A 150 -13.91 -32.05 5.12
N GLU A 151 -13.37 -32.94 5.96
CA GLU A 151 -11.95 -32.97 6.33
C GLU A 151 -11.41 -31.62 6.84
N PRO A 152 -11.96 -31.13 7.97
CA PRO A 152 -11.50 -29.88 8.56
C PRO A 152 -10.02 -29.97 8.92
N LEU A 153 -9.25 -28.98 8.49
CA LEU A 153 -7.87 -28.79 8.91
C LEU A 153 -7.76 -27.45 9.63
N SER A 154 -7.44 -27.51 10.92
CA SER A 154 -7.35 -26.34 11.80
C SER A 154 -5.92 -26.05 12.23
N TYR A 155 -5.58 -24.77 12.39
CA TYR A 155 -4.31 -24.33 12.93
C TYR A 155 -4.44 -23.02 13.71
N LYS A 156 -3.48 -22.78 14.61
CA LYS A 156 -3.39 -21.59 15.47
C LYS A 156 -2.81 -20.39 14.70
N ALA A 157 -3.34 -19.20 14.92
CA ALA A 157 -2.87 -17.96 14.30
C ALA A 157 -3.08 -16.75 15.25
N VAL A 158 -2.71 -15.55 14.79
CA VAL A 158 -2.97 -14.29 15.49
C VAL A 158 -3.80 -13.37 14.59
N TYR A 159 -4.83 -12.78 15.19
CA TYR A 159 -5.66 -11.75 14.59
C TYR A 159 -5.30 -10.38 15.17
N PHE A 160 -4.82 -9.49 14.32
CA PHE A 160 -4.51 -8.11 14.66
C PHE A 160 -5.72 -7.26 14.31
N SER A 161 -6.32 -6.64 15.32
CA SER A 161 -7.46 -5.74 15.14
C SER A 161 -7.15 -4.33 15.62
N LYS A 162 -7.96 -3.37 15.14
CA LYS A 162 -7.89 -1.97 15.56
C LYS A 162 -8.28 -1.76 17.02
N ASP A 163 -9.23 -2.54 17.56
CA ASP A 163 -9.82 -2.24 18.86
C ASP A 163 -9.40 -3.22 19.98
N LEU A 164 -9.07 -4.48 19.63
CA LEU A 164 -8.75 -5.53 20.62
C LEU A 164 -7.26 -5.85 20.71
N GLY A 165 -6.46 -5.32 19.78
CA GLY A 165 -5.06 -5.69 19.66
C GLY A 165 -4.85 -7.08 19.05
N PRO A 166 -3.74 -7.75 19.40
CA PRO A 166 -3.45 -9.10 18.95
C PRO A 166 -4.27 -10.13 19.74
N MET A 167 -5.02 -10.97 19.03
CA MET A 167 -5.87 -12.02 19.60
C MET A 167 -5.48 -13.42 19.08
N PRO A 168 -5.39 -14.44 19.94
CA PRO A 168 -5.20 -15.82 19.50
C PRO A 168 -6.48 -16.32 18.83
N VAL A 169 -6.32 -16.93 17.65
CA VAL A 169 -7.44 -17.43 16.84
C VAL A 169 -7.13 -18.80 16.25
N TRP A 170 -8.18 -19.55 15.92
CA TRP A 170 -8.08 -20.75 15.09
C TRP A 170 -8.59 -20.45 13.70
N CYS A 171 -7.88 -20.95 12.69
CA CYS A 171 -8.37 -20.96 11.32
C CYS A 171 -8.63 -22.40 10.91
N THR A 172 -9.81 -22.65 10.36
CA THR A 172 -10.19 -23.95 9.78
C THR A 172 -10.36 -23.81 8.27
N SER A 173 -9.84 -24.79 7.53
CA SER A 173 -10.12 -24.98 6.11
C SER A 173 -10.93 -26.26 5.89
N LEU A 174 -11.76 -26.28 4.85
CA LEU A 174 -12.61 -27.42 4.51
C LEU A 174 -12.34 -27.91 3.08
N TYR A 175 -12.60 -29.18 2.80
CA TYR A 175 -12.22 -29.86 1.56
C TYR A 175 -13.40 -30.44 0.81
N CYS A 176 -13.48 -30.19 -0.49
CA CYS A 176 -14.42 -30.85 -1.38
C CYS A 176 -13.77 -32.11 -1.98
N ARG A 177 -14.30 -33.29 -1.64
CA ARG A 177 -13.83 -34.59 -2.19
C ARG A 177 -14.12 -34.81 -3.67
N HIS A 178 -14.89 -33.93 -4.33
CA HIS A 178 -15.23 -34.08 -5.74
C HIS A 178 -14.27 -33.31 -6.64
N CYS A 179 -14.24 -31.97 -6.52
CA CYS A 179 -13.32 -31.13 -7.29
C CYS A 179 -11.92 -31.02 -6.67
N ASN A 180 -11.67 -31.66 -5.53
CA ASN A 180 -10.39 -31.61 -4.81
C ASN A 180 -9.93 -30.19 -4.43
N THR A 181 -10.89 -29.30 -4.20
CA THR A 181 -10.63 -27.91 -3.78
C THR A 181 -10.66 -27.79 -2.26
N ARG A 182 -9.69 -27.07 -1.68
CA ARG A 182 -9.67 -26.72 -0.26
C ARG A 182 -10.03 -25.25 -0.06
N TYR A 183 -11.08 -24.99 0.68
CA TYR A 183 -11.60 -23.68 0.99
C TYR A 183 -11.01 -23.17 2.30
N TYR A 184 -10.50 -21.93 2.29
CA TYR A 184 -9.99 -21.17 3.43
C TYR A 184 -10.91 -19.95 3.67
N PRO A 185 -10.70 -19.17 4.75
CA PRO A 185 -11.53 -17.99 5.04
C PRO A 185 -11.54 -16.91 3.95
N ASN A 186 -10.44 -16.69 3.24
CA ASN A 186 -10.33 -15.60 2.26
C ASN A 186 -10.14 -16.06 0.82
N PHE A 187 -9.77 -17.33 0.62
CA PHE A 187 -9.49 -17.89 -0.69
C PHE A 187 -9.80 -19.38 -0.70
N TYR A 188 -9.81 -19.98 -1.87
CA TYR A 188 -9.81 -21.42 -2.04
C TYR A 188 -8.64 -21.84 -2.92
N VAL A 189 -8.24 -23.10 -2.79
CA VAL A 189 -7.05 -23.68 -3.41
C VAL A 189 -7.49 -24.84 -4.28
N HIS A 190 -7.26 -24.72 -5.58
CA HIS A 190 -7.70 -25.67 -6.61
C HIS A 190 -6.54 -25.99 -7.57
N ASP A 191 -6.85 -26.61 -8.70
CA ASP A 191 -5.88 -26.99 -9.73
C ASP A 191 -4.71 -27.80 -9.15
N LYS A 192 -5.04 -28.91 -8.48
CA LYS A 192 -4.06 -29.78 -7.82
C LYS A 192 -3.19 -29.03 -6.80
N ALA A 193 -3.80 -28.08 -6.08
CA ALA A 193 -3.17 -27.25 -5.05
C ALA A 193 -2.06 -26.32 -5.54
N THR A 194 -2.16 -25.86 -6.80
CA THR A 194 -1.18 -24.93 -7.40
C THR A 194 -1.67 -23.48 -7.45
N THR A 195 -2.98 -23.28 -7.53
CA THR A 195 -3.61 -21.95 -7.62
C THR A 195 -4.42 -21.66 -6.36
N ARG A 196 -4.30 -20.43 -5.84
CA ARG A 196 -5.24 -19.89 -4.85
C ARG A 196 -6.01 -18.71 -5.45
N THR A 197 -7.32 -18.74 -5.31
CA THR A 197 -8.22 -17.69 -5.79
C THR A 197 -8.96 -17.08 -4.62
N TYR A 198 -8.83 -15.78 -4.48
CA TYR A 198 -9.51 -15.01 -3.43
C TYR A 198 -10.98 -14.82 -3.79
N TYR A 199 -11.87 -14.87 -2.79
CA TYR A 199 -13.28 -14.63 -3.01
C TYR A 199 -13.53 -13.19 -3.49
N ARG A 200 -14.66 -12.96 -4.17
CA ARG A 200 -15.06 -11.62 -4.62
C ARG A 200 -15.36 -10.71 -3.43
N GLY A 201 -15.16 -9.40 -3.64
CA GLY A 201 -15.27 -8.40 -2.59
C GLY A 201 -14.04 -8.37 -1.70
N ILE A 202 -14.06 -7.43 -0.76
CA ILE A 202 -13.01 -7.29 0.26
C ILE A 202 -13.52 -7.99 1.51
N PRO A 203 -12.78 -8.92 2.14
CA PRO A 203 -13.23 -9.54 3.39
C PRO A 203 -13.02 -8.60 4.60
N ASP A 204 -13.80 -8.78 5.67
CA ASP A 204 -13.61 -8.01 6.92
C ASP A 204 -12.33 -8.41 7.68
N VAL A 205 -11.84 -9.61 7.39
CA VAL A 205 -10.60 -10.16 7.92
C VAL A 205 -9.70 -10.57 6.77
N ILE A 206 -8.49 -10.00 6.73
CA ILE A 206 -7.45 -10.23 5.73
C ILE A 206 -6.42 -11.23 6.24
N GLN A 207 -6.36 -12.41 5.63
CA GLN A 207 -5.35 -13.43 5.87
C GLN A 207 -4.07 -13.09 5.08
N SER A 208 -3.21 -12.25 5.66
CA SER A 208 -1.96 -11.80 5.01
C SER A 208 -0.88 -12.88 4.98
N ALA A 209 -0.86 -13.77 5.96
CA ALA A 209 0.02 -14.94 5.98
C ALA A 209 -0.71 -16.14 6.61
N GLN A 210 -0.10 -17.33 6.58
CA GLN A 210 -0.72 -18.51 7.18
C GLN A 210 -1.14 -18.27 8.63
N HIS A 211 -0.28 -17.64 9.44
CA HIS A 211 -0.51 -17.43 10.87
C HIS A 211 -0.85 -15.97 11.26
N ALA A 212 -1.17 -15.10 10.29
CA ALA A 212 -1.42 -13.68 10.55
C ALA A 212 -2.68 -13.21 9.82
N PHE A 213 -3.63 -12.68 10.59
CA PHE A 213 -4.90 -12.15 10.14
C PHE A 213 -5.02 -10.70 10.59
N PHE A 214 -5.60 -9.84 9.77
CA PHE A 214 -5.77 -8.42 10.05
C PHE A 214 -7.22 -8.03 9.86
N SER A 215 -7.75 -7.19 10.74
CA SER A 215 -9.05 -6.59 10.51
C SER A 215 -8.95 -5.59 9.35
N ARG A 216 -9.99 -5.49 8.51
CA ARG A 216 -9.99 -4.59 7.34
C ARG A 216 -9.76 -3.13 7.76
N ASP A 217 -10.41 -2.71 8.81
CA ASP A 217 -10.29 -1.37 9.39
C ASP A 217 -8.90 -1.07 9.98
N LEU A 218 -8.14 -2.08 10.44
CA LEU A 218 -6.74 -1.89 10.83
C LEU A 218 -5.85 -1.68 9.60
N CYS A 219 -6.05 -2.44 8.53
CA CYS A 219 -5.37 -2.22 7.26
C CYS A 219 -5.65 -0.81 6.71
N GLU A 220 -6.92 -0.39 6.78
CA GLU A 220 -7.34 0.94 6.34
C GLU A 220 -6.78 2.07 7.22
N LEU A 221 -6.71 1.86 8.54
CA LEU A 221 -6.05 2.78 9.46
C LEU A 221 -4.56 2.94 9.09
N PHE A 222 -3.84 1.85 8.86
CA PHE A 222 -2.43 1.93 8.48
C PHE A 222 -2.23 2.64 7.14
N ALA A 223 -3.03 2.31 6.13
CA ALA A 223 -2.96 2.98 4.84
C ALA A 223 -3.29 4.48 4.95
N THR A 224 -4.26 4.84 5.80
CA THR A 224 -4.57 6.25 6.11
C THR A 224 -3.38 6.95 6.75
N LEU A 225 -2.76 6.36 7.78
CA LEU A 225 -1.55 6.89 8.42
C LEU A 225 -0.36 7.00 7.45
N ASN A 226 -0.25 6.10 6.47
CA ASN A 226 0.75 6.24 5.41
C ASN A 226 0.50 7.49 4.56
N VAL A 227 -0.76 7.79 4.23
CA VAL A 227 -1.13 8.93 3.36
C VAL A 227 -1.05 10.27 4.08
N VAL A 228 -1.59 10.36 5.30
CA VAL A 228 -1.77 11.64 6.01
C VAL A 228 -0.60 12.02 6.91
N SER A 229 0.26 11.08 7.30
CA SER A 229 1.33 11.34 8.26
C SER A 229 2.62 10.59 7.97
N TRP A 230 2.80 10.11 6.72
CA TRP A 230 3.99 9.35 6.27
C TRP A 230 4.44 8.28 7.26
N THR A 231 3.48 7.66 7.95
CA THR A 231 3.80 6.77 9.07
C THR A 231 4.33 5.48 8.51
N SER A 232 5.62 5.19 8.73
CA SER A 232 6.24 3.95 8.23
C SER A 232 5.56 2.69 8.79
N ALA A 233 5.68 1.55 8.09
CA ALA A 233 5.21 0.25 8.59
C ALA A 233 5.78 -0.10 9.98
N THR A 234 7.02 0.33 10.27
CA THR A 234 7.63 0.21 11.61
C THR A 234 6.85 0.99 12.66
N ASN A 235 6.45 2.22 12.34
CA ASN A 235 5.67 3.04 13.26
C ASN A 235 4.23 2.53 13.37
N CYS A 236 3.61 2.03 12.29
CA CYS A 236 2.30 1.36 12.35
C CYS A 236 2.33 0.16 13.31
N ALA A 237 3.34 -0.72 13.20
CA ALA A 237 3.52 -1.84 14.12
C ALA A 237 3.72 -1.38 15.57
N ARG A 238 4.52 -0.34 15.80
CA ARG A 238 4.74 0.24 17.15
C ARG A 238 3.48 0.85 17.73
N ILE A 239 2.73 1.64 16.96
CA ILE A 239 1.46 2.24 17.38
C ILE A 239 0.51 1.13 17.82
N HIS A 240 0.35 0.09 17.00
CA HIS A 240 -0.50 -1.05 17.34
C HIS A 240 -0.06 -1.74 18.63
N ASN A 241 1.23 -2.09 18.75
CA ASN A 241 1.74 -2.77 19.93
C ASN A 241 1.67 -1.94 21.22
N LEU A 242 1.84 -0.62 21.14
CA LEU A 242 1.83 0.27 22.31
C LEU A 242 0.43 0.69 22.74
N MET A 243 -0.43 1.03 21.78
CA MET A 243 -1.76 1.59 22.07
C MET A 243 -2.82 0.51 22.20
N LEU A 244 -2.71 -0.56 21.43
CA LEU A 244 -3.80 -1.51 21.20
C LEU A 244 -3.55 -2.87 21.82
N SER A 245 -2.41 -3.11 22.49
CA SER A 245 -2.18 -4.32 23.28
C SER A 245 -2.57 -4.05 24.74
N PRO A 246 -3.77 -4.43 25.21
CA PRO A 246 -4.19 -4.13 26.56
C PRO A 246 -3.32 -4.93 27.53
N MET A 247 -2.75 -4.26 28.54
CA MET A 247 -1.99 -4.93 29.61
C MET A 247 -2.79 -6.06 30.27
N SER A 248 -4.13 -5.93 30.32
CA SER A 248 -5.05 -6.92 30.89
C SER A 248 -5.14 -8.23 30.10
N TYR A 249 -5.05 -8.20 28.76
CA TYR A 249 -5.09 -9.42 27.96
C TYR A 249 -3.75 -10.12 27.91
N SER A 250 -2.64 -9.37 27.94
CA SER A 250 -1.29 -9.92 27.94
C SER A 250 -1.05 -10.95 29.05
N LEU A 251 -1.64 -10.76 30.25
CA LEU A 251 -1.55 -11.71 31.36
C LEU A 251 -2.38 -12.99 31.18
N LEU A 252 -3.40 -12.95 30.32
CA LEU A 252 -4.28 -14.07 30.01
C LEU A 252 -3.84 -14.79 28.72
N MET A 253 -2.82 -14.30 28.04
CA MET A 253 -2.28 -14.94 26.84
C MET A 253 -1.50 -16.21 27.22
N PRO A 254 -1.71 -17.32 26.49
CA PRO A 254 -0.92 -18.52 26.69
C PRO A 254 0.55 -18.27 26.35
N GLU A 255 1.45 -18.53 27.30
CA GLU A 255 2.91 -18.38 27.12
C GLU A 255 3.45 -19.30 25.99
N ASP A 256 2.75 -20.40 25.72
CA ASP A 256 3.10 -21.42 24.72
C ASP A 256 2.42 -21.21 23.36
N TRP A 257 1.80 -20.05 23.10
CA TRP A 257 1.21 -19.79 21.78
C TRP A 257 2.31 -19.81 20.70
N PRO A 258 2.18 -20.64 19.64
CA PRO A 258 3.28 -20.89 18.70
C PRO A 258 3.59 -19.70 17.77
N VAL A 259 2.77 -18.65 17.80
CA VAL A 259 2.85 -17.49 16.92
C VAL A 259 3.10 -16.24 17.75
N LYS A 260 4.04 -15.41 17.31
CA LYS A 260 4.35 -14.14 17.97
C LYS A 260 3.14 -13.22 17.97
N LEU A 261 2.71 -12.82 19.17
CA LEU A 261 1.62 -11.86 19.38
C LEU A 261 1.98 -10.43 19.00
N PRO A 262 3.21 -9.92 19.23
CA PRO A 262 3.55 -8.57 18.77
C PRO A 262 3.55 -8.47 17.25
N LEU A 263 2.97 -7.39 16.74
CA LEU A 263 2.98 -7.06 15.33
C LEU A 263 4.39 -6.61 14.91
N ASP A 264 4.88 -7.13 13.79
CA ASP A 264 6.17 -6.74 13.22
C ASP A 264 6.00 -6.04 11.87
N VAL A 265 7.10 -5.47 11.39
CA VAL A 265 7.13 -4.65 10.16
C VAL A 265 6.78 -5.47 8.92
N ASP A 266 7.23 -6.72 8.86
CA ASP A 266 7.02 -7.59 7.70
C ASP A 266 5.54 -7.93 7.55
N LYS A 267 4.86 -8.26 8.66
CA LYS A 267 3.41 -8.52 8.65
C LYS A 267 2.59 -7.30 8.25
N VAL A 268 3.00 -6.08 8.64
CA VAL A 268 2.33 -4.84 8.21
C VAL A 268 2.45 -4.67 6.69
N TRP A 269 3.64 -4.90 6.12
CA TRP A 269 3.82 -4.83 4.67
C TRP A 269 3.02 -5.90 3.93
N ASP A 270 3.07 -7.15 4.40
CA ASP A 270 2.31 -8.25 3.79
C ASP A 270 0.80 -7.98 3.81
N ALA A 271 0.29 -7.41 4.91
CA ALA A 271 -1.11 -6.98 5.02
C ALA A 271 -1.42 -5.82 4.06
N PHE A 272 -0.57 -4.78 4.01
CA PHE A 272 -0.76 -3.63 3.13
C PHE A 272 -0.81 -4.04 1.65
N PHE A 273 0.15 -4.84 1.17
CA PHE A 273 0.21 -5.24 -0.23
C PHE A 273 -0.96 -6.15 -0.61
N LEU A 274 -1.30 -7.12 0.23
CA LEU A 274 -2.45 -7.99 -0.06
C LEU A 274 -3.76 -7.20 -0.04
N TYR A 275 -3.99 -6.38 0.99
CA TYR A 275 -5.20 -5.57 1.11
C TYR A 275 -5.37 -4.60 -0.07
N SER A 276 -4.29 -3.92 -0.47
CA SER A 276 -4.32 -3.00 -1.60
C SER A 276 -4.54 -3.71 -2.95
N LEU A 277 -4.02 -4.93 -3.11
CA LEU A 277 -4.33 -5.76 -4.29
C LEU A 277 -5.80 -6.21 -4.31
N LEU A 278 -6.37 -6.57 -3.15
CA LEU A 278 -7.79 -6.93 -3.05
C LEU A 278 -8.68 -5.73 -3.41
N LEU A 279 -8.36 -4.53 -2.91
CA LEU A 279 -9.01 -3.28 -3.30
C LEU A 279 -8.95 -3.05 -4.81
N ASP A 280 -7.75 -3.16 -5.40
CA ASP A 280 -7.53 -2.95 -6.83
C ASP A 280 -8.33 -3.94 -7.70
N HIS A 281 -8.41 -5.21 -7.29
CA HIS A 281 -9.18 -6.21 -8.00
C HIS A 281 -10.69 -6.00 -7.86
N ASP A 282 -11.17 -5.58 -6.68
CA ASP A 282 -12.57 -5.26 -6.42
C ASP A 282 -13.04 -4.07 -7.27
N GLU A 283 -12.25 -2.99 -7.32
CA GLU A 283 -12.49 -1.82 -8.17
C GLU A 283 -12.53 -2.15 -9.67
N ARG A 284 -11.75 -3.17 -10.10
CA ARG A 284 -11.76 -3.67 -11.49
C ARG A 284 -12.79 -4.76 -11.74
N HIS A 285 -13.59 -5.13 -10.73
CA HIS A 285 -14.55 -6.24 -10.79
C HIS A 285 -13.92 -7.59 -11.22
N THR A 286 -12.71 -7.87 -10.74
CA THR A 286 -11.96 -9.11 -10.99
C THR A 286 -11.63 -9.84 -9.68
N CYS A 287 -11.22 -11.10 -9.77
CA CYS A 287 -10.71 -11.84 -8.60
C CYS A 287 -9.18 -11.85 -8.60
N LEU A 288 -8.57 -11.81 -7.42
CA LEU A 288 -7.13 -11.99 -7.27
C LEU A 288 -6.80 -13.50 -7.30
N GLU A 289 -5.93 -13.89 -8.23
CA GLU A 289 -5.41 -15.26 -8.35
C GLU A 289 -3.90 -15.27 -8.17
N LEU A 290 -3.40 -16.13 -7.29
CA LEU A 290 -1.98 -16.23 -6.96
C LEU A 290 -1.52 -17.68 -6.94
N ARG A 291 -0.22 -17.89 -7.13
CA ARG A 291 0.41 -19.20 -6.93
C ARG A 291 0.30 -19.63 -5.45
N HIS A 292 -0.20 -20.84 -5.19
CA HIS A 292 -0.39 -21.33 -3.83
C HIS A 292 0.93 -21.65 -3.12
N ASP A 293 1.81 -22.41 -3.79
CA ASP A 293 3.07 -22.99 -3.30
C ASP A 293 4.29 -22.07 -3.46
N ALA A 294 4.09 -20.75 -3.40
CA ALA A 294 5.18 -19.78 -3.47
C ALA A 294 6.10 -19.86 -2.22
N PRO A 295 7.42 -19.64 -2.38
CA PRO A 295 8.41 -19.81 -1.29
C PRO A 295 8.32 -18.75 -0.19
N SER A 296 7.70 -17.59 -0.47
CA SER A 296 7.42 -16.55 0.52
C SER A 296 6.14 -15.81 0.16
N GLN A 297 5.60 -15.02 1.11
CA GLN A 297 4.44 -14.17 0.85
C GLN A 297 4.74 -13.12 -0.22
N TRP A 298 5.94 -12.54 -0.20
CA TRP A 298 6.33 -11.59 -1.24
C TRP A 298 6.41 -12.22 -2.64
N GLU A 299 7.07 -13.38 -2.78
CA GLU A 299 7.15 -14.08 -4.06
C GLU A 299 5.76 -14.50 -4.58
N ARG A 300 4.80 -14.71 -3.67
CA ARG A 300 3.40 -14.95 -4.01
C ARG A 300 2.73 -13.72 -4.62
N LEU A 301 2.90 -12.55 -4.00
CA LEU A 301 2.23 -11.30 -4.40
C LEU A 301 2.90 -10.63 -5.60
N ARG A 302 4.22 -10.80 -5.77
CA ARG A 302 5.04 -10.09 -6.76
C ARG A 302 4.46 -10.11 -8.18
N PRO A 303 3.94 -11.22 -8.74
CA PRO A 303 3.35 -11.20 -10.09
C PRO A 303 2.15 -10.27 -10.21
N ALA A 304 1.24 -10.26 -9.23
CA ALA A 304 0.08 -9.38 -9.21
C ALA A 304 0.47 -7.92 -8.99
N VAL A 305 1.44 -7.66 -8.11
CA VAL A 305 2.02 -6.33 -7.91
C VAL A 305 2.62 -5.78 -9.21
N ARG A 306 3.38 -6.60 -9.94
CA ARG A 306 3.95 -6.22 -11.25
C ARG A 306 2.87 -5.95 -12.29
N ALA A 307 1.86 -6.80 -12.37
CA ALA A 307 0.74 -6.60 -13.30
C ALA A 307 0.03 -5.28 -13.01
N ARG A 308 -0.22 -4.95 -11.73
CA ARG A 308 -0.81 -3.67 -11.32
C ARG A 308 0.10 -2.49 -11.66
N ASN A 309 1.40 -2.58 -11.39
CA ASN A 309 2.37 -1.51 -11.75
C ASN A 309 2.38 -1.24 -13.27
N LEU A 310 2.36 -2.29 -14.09
CA LEU A 310 2.28 -2.15 -15.55
C LEU A 310 0.96 -1.51 -15.98
N ALA A 311 -0.16 -1.90 -15.36
CA ALA A 311 -1.47 -1.33 -15.65
C ALA A 311 -1.58 0.15 -15.28
N MET A 312 -0.88 0.61 -14.24
CA MET A 312 -0.85 2.02 -13.80
C MET A 312 0.00 2.93 -14.69
N ALA A 313 0.98 2.38 -15.42
CA ALA A 313 1.89 3.16 -16.23
C ALA A 313 1.18 3.85 -17.42
N GLY A 314 1.53 5.11 -17.69
CA GLY A 314 0.87 5.91 -18.72
C GLY A 314 -0.54 6.31 -18.27
N PRO A 315 -1.61 6.07 -19.06
CA PRO A 315 -2.96 6.50 -18.74
C PRO A 315 -3.66 5.62 -17.67
N GLY A 316 -2.92 4.77 -16.95
CA GLY A 316 -3.48 3.79 -16.02
C GLY A 316 -4.04 4.35 -14.72
N GLN A 317 -3.58 5.54 -14.30
CA GLN A 317 -4.01 6.17 -13.07
C GLN A 317 -5.52 6.52 -13.14
N PRO A 318 -6.35 6.23 -12.11
CA PRO A 318 -7.81 6.41 -12.19
C PRO A 318 -8.30 7.82 -12.52
N GLU A 319 -7.60 8.83 -12.03
CA GLU A 319 -7.81 10.27 -12.21
C GLU A 319 -6.95 10.86 -13.34
N TRP A 320 -6.37 10.03 -14.22
CA TRP A 320 -5.46 10.45 -15.29
C TRP A 320 -6.06 11.57 -16.17
N ASN A 321 -7.36 11.49 -16.39
CA ASN A 321 -8.21 12.34 -17.21
C ASN A 321 -9.03 13.34 -16.38
N HIS A 322 -8.56 13.66 -15.17
CA HIS A 322 -9.21 14.60 -14.26
C HIS A 322 -9.33 16.01 -14.88
N ALA A 323 -10.49 16.62 -14.66
CA ALA A 323 -10.76 18.02 -14.95
C ALA A 323 -11.64 18.63 -13.85
N CYS A 324 -11.46 19.92 -13.61
CA CYS A 324 -12.27 20.73 -12.70
C CYS A 324 -12.08 22.21 -13.05
N ASP A 325 -12.83 23.09 -12.41
CA ASP A 325 -12.79 24.54 -12.69
C ASP A 325 -11.42 25.21 -12.44
N LEU A 326 -10.49 24.51 -11.77
CA LEU A 326 -9.15 25.02 -11.45
C LEU A 326 -8.05 24.52 -12.40
N CYS A 327 -8.29 23.43 -13.13
CA CYS A 327 -7.30 22.86 -14.06
C CYS A 327 -7.82 22.76 -15.50
N CYS A 328 -9.09 23.08 -15.72
CA CYS A 328 -9.74 23.14 -17.02
C CYS A 328 -10.51 24.45 -17.11
N TRP A 329 -10.17 25.28 -18.11
CA TRP A 329 -10.93 26.47 -18.44
C TRP A 329 -11.75 26.21 -19.70
N VAL A 330 -13.04 26.47 -19.64
CA VAL A 330 -13.97 26.34 -20.77
C VAL A 330 -14.42 27.73 -21.18
N SER A 331 -14.41 28.00 -22.48
CA SER A 331 -14.94 29.23 -23.06
C SER A 331 -15.77 28.90 -24.30
N GLU A 332 -16.62 29.84 -24.68
CA GLU A 332 -17.41 29.81 -25.90
C GLU A 332 -16.73 30.71 -26.93
N ASP A 333 -16.68 30.29 -28.19
CA ASP A 333 -16.23 31.14 -29.30
C ASP A 333 -17.38 32.00 -29.86
N GLU A 334 -17.07 32.85 -30.84
CA GLU A 334 -18.04 33.76 -31.47
C GLU A 334 -19.22 33.02 -32.15
N GLU A 335 -19.07 31.73 -32.42
CA GLU A 335 -20.03 30.87 -33.12
C GLU A 335 -20.89 30.04 -32.15
N GLY A 336 -20.65 30.18 -30.85
CA GLY A 336 -21.36 29.46 -29.79
C GLY A 336 -20.78 28.08 -29.49
N GLN A 337 -19.62 27.74 -30.07
CA GLN A 337 -18.97 26.46 -29.88
C GLN A 337 -18.06 26.52 -28.64
N LEU A 338 -18.23 25.55 -27.76
CA LEU A 338 -17.44 25.43 -26.55
C LEU A 338 -16.06 24.83 -26.88
N TRP A 339 -15.02 25.42 -26.30
CA TRP A 339 -13.66 24.91 -26.29
C TRP A 339 -13.11 24.89 -24.87
N ALA A 340 -12.13 24.04 -24.62
CA ALA A 340 -11.54 23.84 -23.30
C ALA A 340 -10.01 23.81 -23.36
N VAL A 341 -9.38 24.45 -22.38
CA VAL A 341 -7.94 24.44 -22.15
C VAL A 341 -7.65 23.74 -20.83
N ARG A 342 -6.86 22.67 -20.91
CA ARG A 342 -6.41 21.90 -19.74
C ARG A 342 -4.96 22.23 -19.42
N SER A 343 -4.66 22.34 -18.12
CA SER A 343 -3.34 22.71 -17.61
C SER A 343 -2.77 21.66 -16.66
N VAL A 344 -1.53 21.25 -16.95
CA VAL A 344 -0.75 20.34 -16.12
C VAL A 344 0.66 20.89 -15.90
N VAL A 345 1.22 20.54 -14.76
CA VAL A 345 2.56 20.90 -14.31
C VAL A 345 3.35 19.61 -14.12
N THR A 346 4.56 19.59 -14.68
CA THR A 346 5.50 18.49 -14.54
C THR A 346 6.73 18.97 -13.79
N ASP A 347 7.15 18.23 -12.76
CA ASP A 347 8.30 18.57 -11.92
C ASP A 347 8.87 17.31 -11.22
N GLY A 348 10.17 17.32 -10.97
CA GLY A 348 10.93 16.24 -10.38
C GLY A 348 11.11 16.35 -8.87
N VAL A 349 11.02 15.22 -8.15
CA VAL A 349 11.36 15.12 -6.73
C VAL A 349 12.42 14.06 -6.48
N SER A 350 13.44 14.42 -5.68
CA SER A 350 14.59 13.58 -5.34
C SER A 350 14.23 12.44 -4.36
N ILE A 351 13.35 11.55 -4.80
CA ILE A 351 13.01 10.28 -4.18
C ILE A 351 13.35 9.15 -5.15
N GLY A 352 13.73 8.00 -4.61
CA GLY A 352 14.20 6.92 -5.46
C GLY A 352 14.42 5.63 -4.73
N HIS A 353 14.68 4.57 -5.49
CA HIS A 353 15.02 3.24 -5.00
C HIS A 353 16.40 2.80 -5.52
N PRO A 354 16.99 1.74 -4.95
CA PRO A 354 18.23 1.19 -5.47
C PRO A 354 18.05 0.66 -6.90
N CYS A 355 18.97 0.99 -7.80
CA CYS A 355 18.97 0.60 -9.20
C CYS A 355 20.35 0.09 -9.66
N CYS A 356 20.41 -0.43 -10.88
CA CYS A 356 21.66 -0.90 -11.46
C CYS A 356 22.68 0.23 -11.56
N ALA A 357 23.94 -0.07 -11.24
CA ALA A 357 25.03 0.90 -11.29
C ALA A 357 25.42 1.36 -12.72
N VAL A 358 24.92 0.71 -13.78
CA VAL A 358 25.06 1.18 -15.16
C VAL A 358 24.09 2.34 -15.38
N HIS A 359 24.59 3.46 -15.94
CA HIS A 359 23.79 4.65 -16.21
C HIS A 359 22.56 4.32 -17.09
N ASP A 360 21.41 4.87 -16.72
CA ASP A 360 20.10 4.65 -17.36
C ASP A 360 19.62 3.19 -17.46
N CYS A 361 20.26 2.25 -16.75
CA CYS A 361 19.79 0.87 -16.74
C CYS A 361 18.53 0.73 -15.89
N GLN A 362 17.42 0.36 -16.53
CA GLN A 362 16.11 0.18 -15.90
C GLN A 362 15.87 -1.25 -15.39
N GLU A 363 16.79 -2.17 -15.66
CA GLU A 363 16.68 -3.56 -15.23
C GLU A 363 16.79 -3.67 -13.70
N PRO A 364 15.94 -4.49 -13.06
CA PRO A 364 15.98 -4.66 -11.62
C PRO A 364 17.32 -5.27 -11.18
N LEU A 365 17.78 -4.83 -10.01
CA LEU A 365 18.95 -5.42 -9.35
C LEU A 365 18.77 -6.92 -9.14
N MET A 366 19.89 -7.65 -9.13
CA MET A 366 19.87 -9.06 -8.77
C MET A 366 19.33 -9.23 -7.33
N PRO A 367 18.60 -10.32 -7.03
CA PRO A 367 17.97 -10.55 -5.73
C PRO A 367 18.96 -10.87 -4.59
N MET A 368 20.26 -10.62 -4.80
CA MET A 368 21.30 -10.82 -3.80
C MET A 368 21.50 -9.53 -2.99
N LYS A 369 21.58 -9.65 -1.66
CA LYS A 369 21.80 -8.51 -0.78
C LYS A 369 23.09 -7.77 -1.17
N GLY A 370 22.96 -6.47 -1.43
CA GLY A 370 24.09 -5.61 -1.79
C GLY A 370 24.54 -5.71 -3.26
N ALA A 371 23.78 -6.37 -4.14
CA ALA A 371 24.08 -6.39 -5.57
C ALA A 371 24.17 -4.97 -6.14
N ARG A 372 25.22 -4.68 -6.94
CA ARG A 372 25.40 -3.39 -7.63
C ARG A 372 24.80 -3.38 -9.02
N TYR A 373 24.70 -4.56 -9.64
CA TYR A 373 24.30 -4.72 -11.03
C TYR A 373 23.06 -5.60 -11.17
N CYS A 374 22.31 -5.38 -12.26
CA CYS A 374 21.24 -6.27 -12.68
C CYS A 374 21.80 -7.56 -13.30
N ARG A 375 20.92 -8.51 -13.65
CA ARG A 375 21.34 -9.79 -14.26
C ARG A 375 22.10 -9.60 -15.58
N LEU A 376 21.69 -8.64 -16.42
CA LEU A 376 22.37 -8.34 -17.69
C LEU A 376 23.78 -7.79 -17.47
N HIS A 377 23.99 -7.09 -16.35
CA HIS A 377 25.26 -6.45 -15.99
C HIS A 377 26.02 -7.21 -14.90
N ALA A 378 25.69 -8.47 -14.63
CA ALA A 378 26.32 -9.27 -13.57
C ALA A 378 27.85 -9.40 -13.75
N GLY A 379 28.34 -9.37 -15.00
CA GLY A 379 29.77 -9.41 -15.30
C GLY A 379 30.57 -8.21 -14.77
N TYR A 380 29.92 -7.08 -14.48
CA TYR A 380 30.60 -5.91 -13.88
C TYR A 380 30.84 -6.08 -12.37
N GLU A 381 30.21 -7.07 -11.73
CA GLU A 381 30.40 -7.32 -10.30
C GLU A 381 31.83 -7.79 -9.98
N THR A 382 32.50 -8.44 -10.94
CA THR A 382 33.89 -8.90 -10.84
C THR A 382 34.91 -7.87 -11.33
N LYS A 383 34.47 -6.70 -11.83
CA LYS A 383 35.35 -5.61 -12.23
C LYS A 383 35.68 -4.70 -11.04
N CYS A 384 36.83 -4.04 -11.14
CA CYS A 384 37.25 -3.01 -10.20
C CYS A 384 36.16 -1.93 -10.09
N ALA A 385 35.80 -1.55 -8.87
CA ALA A 385 34.78 -0.52 -8.59
C ALA A 385 35.13 0.88 -9.13
N VAL A 386 36.32 1.10 -9.68
CA VAL A 386 36.73 2.40 -10.22
C VAL A 386 36.16 2.53 -11.63
N ILE A 387 35.35 3.56 -11.88
CA ILE A 387 34.50 3.70 -13.08
C ILE A 387 35.31 3.64 -14.39
N SER A 388 36.58 4.07 -14.35
CA SER A 388 37.50 4.05 -15.49
C SER A 388 38.48 2.86 -15.50
N CYS A 389 38.24 1.81 -14.72
CA CYS A 389 39.14 0.66 -14.59
C CYS A 389 38.50 -0.64 -15.05
N ASP A 390 39.06 -1.24 -16.11
CA ASP A 390 38.60 -2.52 -16.63
C ASP A 390 39.28 -3.75 -16.01
N LYS A 391 40.17 -3.57 -15.04
CA LYS A 391 40.83 -4.69 -14.35
C LYS A 391 39.83 -5.42 -13.47
N ALA A 392 40.04 -6.73 -13.29
CA ALA A 392 39.27 -7.53 -12.33
C ALA A 392 39.50 -7.05 -10.89
N ALA A 393 38.45 -7.08 -10.07
CA ALA A 393 38.57 -6.93 -8.64
C ALA A 393 39.32 -8.14 -8.06
N GLU A 394 40.15 -7.90 -7.05
CA GLU A 394 40.87 -8.97 -6.37
C GLU A 394 39.94 -9.68 -5.36
N VAL A 395 40.15 -10.97 -5.13
CA VAL A 395 39.32 -11.75 -4.20
C VAL A 395 39.35 -11.11 -2.81
N GLY A 396 38.16 -10.89 -2.23
CA GLY A 396 38.00 -10.23 -0.93
C GLY A 396 37.96 -8.70 -0.98
N PHE A 397 38.03 -8.11 -2.17
CA PHE A 397 38.00 -6.66 -2.36
C PHE A 397 37.09 -6.22 -3.52
N ALA A 398 36.62 -4.98 -3.47
CA ALA A 398 35.86 -4.34 -4.55
C ALA A 398 36.76 -3.68 -5.62
N THR A 399 38.06 -3.47 -5.36
CA THR A 399 39.01 -2.95 -6.36
C THR A 399 40.08 -3.96 -6.78
N CYS A 400 40.74 -3.67 -7.90
CA CYS A 400 41.96 -4.36 -8.31
C CYS A 400 43.15 -4.03 -7.40
N ALA A 401 44.30 -4.70 -7.61
CA ALA A 401 45.51 -4.55 -6.81
C ALA A 401 46.27 -3.21 -7.03
N THR A 402 45.78 -2.32 -7.90
CA THR A 402 46.37 -0.99 -8.08
C THR A 402 46.29 -0.20 -6.76
N LYS A 403 47.43 0.32 -6.30
CA LYS A 403 47.60 0.91 -4.96
C LYS A 403 46.59 2.03 -4.70
N GLU A 404 46.41 2.92 -5.66
CA GLU A 404 45.50 4.06 -5.59
C GLU A 404 44.03 3.61 -5.46
N HIS A 405 43.64 2.54 -6.17
CA HIS A 405 42.29 1.99 -6.08
C HIS A 405 42.04 1.31 -4.74
N ARG A 406 43.04 0.56 -4.26
CA ARG A 406 42.99 -0.11 -2.95
C ARG A 406 42.93 0.90 -1.80
N GLU A 407 43.62 2.03 -1.92
CA GLU A 407 43.57 3.12 -0.95
C GLU A 407 42.17 3.75 -0.86
N MET A 408 41.46 3.93 -1.98
CA MET A 408 40.07 4.40 -1.97
C MET A 408 39.13 3.46 -1.19
N GLU A 409 39.29 2.15 -1.37
CA GLU A 409 38.48 1.14 -0.64
C GLU A 409 38.81 1.11 0.87
N LYS A 410 40.10 1.22 1.22
CA LYS A 410 40.54 1.33 2.61
C LYS A 410 39.99 2.58 3.28
N HIS A 411 40.01 3.72 2.60
CA HIS A 411 39.46 4.98 3.10
C HIS A 411 37.95 4.87 3.35
N LYS A 412 37.19 4.27 2.43
CA LYS A 412 35.75 3.97 2.64
C LYS A 412 35.52 3.15 3.91
N THR A 413 36.32 2.11 4.10
CA THR A 413 36.20 1.18 5.25
C THR A 413 36.50 1.89 6.58
N GLN A 414 37.39 2.90 6.57
CA GLN A 414 37.71 3.74 7.72
C GLN A 414 36.63 4.81 7.98
N ALA A 415 36.13 5.48 6.94
CA ALA A 415 35.07 6.48 7.02
C ALA A 415 33.74 5.92 7.53
N GLY A 416 33.44 4.64 7.23
CA GLY A 416 32.27 3.93 7.74
C GLY A 416 32.23 3.75 9.27
N LYS A 417 33.30 4.12 10.02
CA LYS A 417 33.42 3.83 11.44
C LYS A 417 33.09 4.96 12.43
N ALA A 418 32.95 6.25 12.08
CA ALA A 418 32.64 7.25 13.14
C ALA A 418 32.06 8.64 12.78
N MET A 419 32.38 9.31 11.67
CA MET A 419 32.20 10.79 11.62
C MET A 419 31.03 11.31 10.77
N PHE A 420 30.73 10.68 9.62
CA PHE A 420 29.67 11.13 8.71
C PHE A 420 28.24 10.96 9.28
N GLN A 421 28.06 10.03 10.21
CA GLN A 421 26.77 9.75 10.83
C GLN A 421 26.32 10.86 11.81
N LEU A 422 27.25 11.64 12.36
CA LEU A 422 26.97 12.68 13.37
C LEU A 422 26.56 14.01 12.73
N LYS A 423 27.27 14.48 11.70
CA LYS A 423 26.92 15.75 10.99
C LYS A 423 25.54 15.69 10.32
N ARG A 424 25.21 14.52 9.75
CA ARG A 424 23.95 14.28 9.02
C ARG A 424 22.74 14.02 9.93
N ARG A 425 22.95 13.72 11.21
CA ARG A 425 21.88 13.70 12.23
C ARG A 425 21.38 15.12 12.51
N LEU A 426 22.27 16.12 12.40
CA LEU A 426 21.94 17.53 12.60
C LEU A 426 21.11 18.08 11.43
N GLU A 427 21.44 17.71 10.19
CA GLU A 427 20.72 18.17 8.99
C GLU A 427 19.31 17.56 8.87
N ARG A 428 19.13 16.31 9.31
CA ARG A 428 17.80 15.63 9.31
C ARG A 428 16.80 16.23 10.30
N LEU A 429 17.26 16.93 11.34
CA LEU A 429 16.37 17.60 12.29
C LEU A 429 15.72 18.86 11.70
N HIS A 430 16.26 19.42 10.62
CA HIS A 430 15.69 20.59 9.94
C HIS A 430 14.64 20.23 8.88
N VAL A 431 14.67 19.01 8.32
CA VAL A 431 13.69 18.55 7.30
C VAL A 431 12.48 17.84 7.93
N SER A 432 12.56 17.44 9.20
CA SER A 432 11.50 16.69 9.88
C SER A 432 10.41 17.54 10.54
N GLN A 433 10.33 18.84 10.25
CA GLN A 433 9.13 19.60 10.64
C GLN A 433 8.00 19.22 9.69
N THR A 434 7.03 18.50 10.24
CA THR A 434 5.81 18.09 9.55
C THR A 434 5.00 19.34 9.19
N HIS A 435 5.00 19.75 7.92
CA HIS A 435 3.92 20.56 7.39
C HIS A 435 2.62 19.72 7.42
N ASP A 436 1.49 20.35 7.73
CA ASP A 436 0.17 19.70 7.67
C ASP A 436 -0.01 19.07 6.28
N SER A 437 -0.32 17.78 6.24
CA SER A 437 -0.50 16.99 5.01
C SER A 437 -1.68 17.44 4.15
N LEU A 438 -2.53 18.31 4.70
CA LEU A 438 -3.63 18.97 4.05
C LEU A 438 -3.48 20.48 4.30
N SER A 439 -2.72 21.17 3.46
CA SER A 439 -2.74 22.63 3.44
C SER A 439 -4.16 23.11 3.11
N THR A 440 -4.85 23.61 4.12
CA THR A 440 -6.08 24.37 3.91
C THR A 440 -5.71 25.64 3.16
N SER A 441 -6.48 25.93 2.10
CA SER A 441 -6.20 26.99 1.15
C SER A 441 -5.79 28.31 1.79
N ALA A 442 -4.60 28.80 1.46
CA ALA A 442 -4.33 30.24 1.53
C ALA A 442 -5.23 30.96 0.50
N PRO A 443 -5.77 32.14 0.82
CA PRO A 443 -6.35 33.03 -0.18
C PRO A 443 -5.29 33.36 -1.25
N VAL A 444 -5.75 33.65 -2.46
CA VAL A 444 -4.91 33.87 -3.66
C VAL A 444 -4.07 35.17 -3.58
N ASP A 445 -4.09 35.90 -2.46
CA ASP A 445 -3.43 37.20 -2.30
C ASP A 445 -2.63 37.32 -0.99
N ASP A 446 -1.43 36.73 -0.90
CA ASP A 446 -0.38 37.22 0.01
C ASP A 446 1.03 36.75 -0.45
N PRO A 447 1.98 37.63 -0.81
CA PRO A 447 3.29 37.24 -1.34
C PRO A 447 4.32 36.80 -0.28
N LEU A 448 3.94 36.62 0.99
CA LEU A 448 4.92 36.58 2.08
C LEU A 448 4.85 35.36 3.00
N TYR A 449 4.71 34.13 2.49
CA TYR A 449 5.06 32.93 3.26
C TYR A 449 5.47 31.76 2.35
N SER A 450 6.63 31.89 1.71
CA SER A 450 7.38 30.76 1.12
C SER A 450 8.71 30.66 1.87
N LEU A 451 8.72 29.88 2.96
CA LEU A 451 9.96 29.51 3.63
C LEU A 451 10.54 28.30 2.90
N ASP A 452 11.77 28.48 2.43
CA ASP A 452 12.52 27.60 1.56
C ASP A 452 12.60 26.17 2.10
N VAL A 453 12.13 25.21 1.29
CA VAL A 453 12.65 23.84 1.29
C VAL A 453 13.14 23.56 -0.12
N GLU A 454 14.26 24.20 -0.47
CA GLU A 454 15.04 23.74 -1.62
C GLU A 454 15.37 22.26 -1.41
N GLY A 455 15.01 21.45 -2.40
CA GLY A 455 15.42 20.06 -2.50
C GLY A 455 16.94 19.97 -2.58
N THR A 456 17.61 19.98 -1.42
CA THR A 456 19.03 19.70 -1.35
C THR A 456 19.23 18.22 -1.67
N GLY A 457 19.69 17.97 -2.89
CA GLY A 457 19.97 16.64 -3.41
C GLY A 457 20.76 15.78 -2.42
N THR A 458 20.20 14.63 -2.08
CA THR A 458 20.90 13.67 -1.24
C THR A 458 21.65 12.67 -2.11
N ALA A 459 22.92 12.99 -2.39
CA ALA A 459 23.92 11.94 -2.52
C ALA A 459 23.93 11.10 -1.22
N ASP A 460 23.79 9.78 -1.35
CA ASP A 460 24.50 8.76 -0.55
C ASP A 460 23.73 7.42 -0.52
N GLU A 461 23.99 6.55 -1.51
CA GLU A 461 25.02 5.50 -1.40
C GLU A 461 26.14 5.66 -2.47
N GLU A 462 26.16 6.81 -3.16
CA GLU A 462 27.27 7.22 -4.02
C GLU A 462 28.41 7.73 -3.16
N ALA A 463 29.17 6.83 -2.54
CA ALA A 463 30.55 7.17 -2.23
C ALA A 463 31.36 7.15 -3.55
N THR A 464 31.04 8.05 -4.50
CA THR A 464 32.09 8.58 -5.37
C THR A 464 32.98 9.40 -4.46
N ILE A 465 34.00 8.75 -3.91
CA ILE A 465 35.07 9.47 -3.22
C ILE A 465 35.78 10.27 -4.30
N ASP A 466 35.43 11.54 -4.44
CA ASP A 466 36.30 12.48 -5.15
C ASP A 466 37.55 12.67 -4.29
N SER A 467 38.72 12.53 -4.90
CA SER A 467 40.02 12.59 -4.21
C SER A 467 40.38 13.98 -3.67
N GLU A 468 39.44 14.92 -3.56
CA GLU A 468 39.70 16.28 -3.05
C GLU A 468 39.71 16.33 -1.51
N ASP A 469 39.10 15.38 -0.81
CA ASP A 469 39.07 15.33 0.67
C ASP A 469 40.17 14.44 1.29
N VAL A 470 41.27 14.21 0.57
CA VAL A 470 42.47 13.59 1.14
C VAL A 470 43.45 14.71 1.51
N PRO A 471 43.68 15.03 2.80
CA PRO A 471 44.90 15.73 3.18
C PRO A 471 46.06 14.75 2.96
N ALA A 472 46.58 14.74 1.74
CA ALA A 472 47.80 14.02 1.41
C ALA A 472 48.96 14.73 2.13
N LEU A 473 49.31 14.23 3.31
CA LEU A 473 50.65 14.40 3.86
C LEU A 473 51.64 13.63 2.97
N CYS A 474 51.96 14.15 1.78
CA CYS A 474 53.23 13.87 1.12
C CYS A 474 53.65 15.01 0.18
N ASN A 475 54.92 15.40 0.31
CA ASN A 475 55.57 16.43 -0.47
C ASN A 475 55.66 16.02 -1.96
N GLY A 476 55.22 16.92 -2.85
CA GLY A 476 55.58 16.92 -4.27
C GLY A 476 54.40 16.69 -5.23
N LYS A 477 53.98 17.75 -5.93
CA LYS A 477 53.05 17.67 -7.07
C LYS A 477 53.72 16.93 -8.24
N PRO A 478 53.12 15.87 -8.82
CA PRO A 478 53.58 15.32 -10.09
C PRO A 478 53.16 16.22 -11.28
N PRO A 479 53.94 16.26 -12.38
CA PRO A 479 53.69 17.11 -13.55
C PRO A 479 52.54 16.62 -14.47
N THR A 480 51.94 15.48 -14.18
CA THR A 480 50.72 14.99 -14.86
C THR A 480 49.51 15.39 -14.02
N GLY A 481 48.69 16.32 -14.50
CA GLY A 481 47.56 16.90 -13.75
C GLY A 481 46.66 15.88 -13.04
N ASN A 482 46.03 16.32 -11.94
CA ASN A 482 45.16 15.51 -11.07
C ASN A 482 44.12 14.70 -11.87
N ARG A 483 44.42 13.42 -12.18
CA ARG A 483 43.39 12.47 -12.61
C ARG A 483 42.51 12.18 -11.40
N LYS A 484 41.33 12.80 -11.35
CA LYS A 484 40.28 12.47 -10.37
C LYS A 484 39.73 11.08 -10.71
N TYR A 485 40.02 10.09 -9.87
CA TYR A 485 39.40 8.76 -9.98
C TYR A 485 38.05 8.77 -9.28
N LYS A 486 37.00 8.31 -9.96
CA LYS A 486 35.68 8.07 -9.37
C LYS A 486 35.46 6.58 -9.17
N ALA A 487 34.96 6.20 -8.00
CA ALA A 487 34.66 4.81 -7.66
C ALA A 487 33.18 4.62 -7.31
N GLN A 488 32.59 3.52 -7.78
CA GLN A 488 31.23 3.06 -7.53
C GLN A 488 31.27 1.79 -6.68
N PHE A 489 31.41 1.97 -5.37
CA PHE A 489 31.48 0.85 -4.41
C PHE A 489 30.11 0.32 -3.98
N GLY A 490 29.05 1.11 -4.16
CA GLY A 490 27.66 0.74 -3.83
C GLY A 490 26.82 0.59 -5.08
N ARG A 491 25.56 0.20 -4.92
CA ARG A 491 24.54 0.31 -5.97
C ARG A 491 24.22 1.78 -6.24
N ARG A 492 23.70 2.08 -7.43
CA ARG A 492 23.15 3.40 -7.71
C ARG A 492 21.73 3.50 -7.17
N ARG A 493 21.21 4.71 -7.20
CA ARG A 493 19.80 5.00 -6.94
C ARG A 493 19.24 5.71 -8.16
N THR A 494 17.94 5.60 -8.35
CA THR A 494 17.23 6.40 -9.35
C THR A 494 17.43 7.88 -9.04
N HIS A 495 17.45 8.71 -10.08
CA HIS A 495 17.72 10.14 -10.00
C HIS A 495 16.59 10.87 -9.29
N ASN A 496 15.38 10.78 -9.86
CA ASN A 496 14.17 11.41 -9.32
C ASN A 496 12.92 10.61 -9.71
N GLU A 497 11.80 10.95 -9.06
CA GLU A 497 10.47 10.69 -9.60
C GLU A 497 9.97 11.97 -10.26
N GLU A 498 9.54 11.83 -11.50
CA GLU A 498 8.89 12.87 -12.28
C GLU A 498 7.38 12.77 -12.06
N LEU A 499 6.75 13.81 -11.53
CA LEU A 499 5.29 13.85 -11.36
C LEU A 499 4.66 14.71 -12.44
N CYS A 500 3.49 14.31 -12.94
CA CYS A 500 2.60 15.17 -13.72
C CYS A 500 1.34 15.44 -12.90
N VAL A 501 1.08 16.71 -12.63
CA VAL A 501 0.06 17.19 -11.69
C VAL A 501 -0.81 18.21 -12.39
N THR A 502 -2.11 18.04 -12.35
CA THR A 502 -3.05 19.08 -12.83
C THR A 502 -2.90 20.34 -11.98
N SER A 503 -3.20 21.52 -12.54
CA SER A 503 -3.10 22.78 -11.78
C SER A 503 -3.99 22.88 -10.54
N CYS A 504 -4.91 21.93 -10.32
CA CYS A 504 -5.71 21.82 -9.10
C CYS A 504 -5.07 20.92 -8.01
N GLY A 505 -3.90 20.32 -8.29
CA GLY A 505 -3.13 19.50 -7.35
C GLY A 505 -3.39 17.99 -7.43
N VAL A 506 -4.23 17.51 -8.37
CA VAL A 506 -4.43 16.06 -8.61
C VAL A 506 -3.28 15.50 -9.42
N ILE A 507 -2.61 14.46 -8.91
CA ILE A 507 -1.45 13.82 -9.55
C ILE A 507 -1.97 12.78 -10.56
N ILE A 508 -1.75 13.01 -11.85
CA ILE A 508 -2.33 12.19 -12.93
C ILE A 508 -1.37 11.18 -13.53
N GLY A 509 -0.08 11.29 -13.20
CA GLY A 509 0.93 10.34 -13.63
C GLY A 509 2.26 10.56 -12.92
N ARG A 510 3.12 9.54 -12.96
CA ARG A 510 4.51 9.64 -12.56
C ARG A 510 5.43 8.76 -13.41
N ALA A 511 6.71 9.06 -13.40
CA ALA A 511 7.76 8.22 -13.97
C ALA A 511 9.03 8.25 -13.13
N THR A 512 9.71 7.11 -13.04
CA THR A 512 11.02 7.01 -12.39
C THR A 512 12.13 7.31 -13.41
N PHE A 513 12.97 8.30 -13.13
CA PHE A 513 14.13 8.63 -13.95
C PHE A 513 15.40 8.06 -13.31
N PHE A 514 16.24 7.40 -14.12
CA PHE A 514 17.34 6.57 -13.60
C PHE A 514 18.68 7.30 -13.53
N GLY A 515 19.13 7.90 -14.63
CA GLY A 515 20.43 8.56 -14.69
C GLY A 515 20.39 10.08 -14.74
N SER A 516 19.31 10.69 -15.24
CA SER A 516 19.16 12.14 -15.34
C SER A 516 17.71 12.55 -15.61
N GLU A 517 17.42 13.82 -15.37
CA GLU A 517 16.20 14.51 -15.78
C GLU A 517 16.43 15.27 -17.10
N ALA A 518 16.78 14.51 -18.14
CA ALA A 518 17.04 15.08 -19.46
C ALA A 518 15.75 15.51 -20.16
N PRO A 519 15.75 16.57 -21.00
CA PRO A 519 14.57 17.02 -21.77
C PRO A 519 13.87 15.91 -22.56
N ASN A 520 14.65 14.98 -23.13
CA ASN A 520 14.10 13.81 -23.83
C ASN A 520 13.34 12.85 -22.89
N GLY A 521 13.80 12.69 -21.65
CA GLY A 521 13.11 11.88 -20.64
C GLY A 521 11.72 12.43 -20.33
N VAL A 522 11.61 13.75 -20.15
CA VAL A 522 10.33 14.46 -19.93
C VAL A 522 9.42 14.34 -21.15
N ARG A 523 9.92 14.53 -22.37
CA ARG A 523 9.15 14.32 -23.61
C ARG A 523 8.60 12.89 -23.71
N VAL A 524 9.43 11.88 -23.47
CA VAL A 524 9.03 10.47 -23.49
C VAL A 524 8.00 10.16 -22.40
N PHE A 525 8.17 10.74 -21.21
CA PHE A 525 7.19 10.62 -20.13
C PHE A 525 5.83 11.21 -20.54
N LEU A 526 5.80 12.45 -21.06
CA LEU A 526 4.57 13.10 -21.52
C LEU A 526 3.87 12.32 -22.63
N MET A 527 4.61 11.77 -23.60
CA MET A 527 4.03 10.94 -24.67
C MET A 527 3.53 9.58 -24.18
N LYS A 528 4.15 9.03 -23.12
CA LYS A 528 3.65 7.80 -22.49
C LYS A 528 2.40 8.07 -21.67
N LEU A 529 2.34 9.21 -20.99
CA LEU A 529 1.21 9.63 -20.18
C LEU A 529 0.03 10.02 -21.05
N PHE A 530 0.26 10.78 -22.12
CA PHE A 530 -0.72 11.18 -23.10
C PHE A 530 -0.38 10.49 -24.42
N PRO A 531 -0.98 9.34 -24.74
CA PRO A 531 -0.61 8.58 -25.95
C PRO A 531 -1.21 9.15 -27.25
N LYS A 532 -2.09 10.15 -27.16
CA LYS A 532 -2.85 10.71 -28.28
C LYS A 532 -2.82 12.24 -28.20
N LYS A 533 -2.80 12.92 -29.35
CA LYS A 533 -2.83 14.40 -29.39
C LYS A 533 -4.07 14.98 -28.69
N ARG A 534 -5.22 14.28 -28.78
CA ARG A 534 -6.46 14.64 -28.04
C ARG A 534 -6.32 14.52 -26.53
N SER A 535 -5.55 13.56 -26.04
CA SER A 535 -5.34 13.38 -24.59
C SER A 535 -4.33 14.36 -24.00
N LEU A 536 -3.47 14.97 -24.83
CA LEU A 536 -2.48 15.97 -24.43
C LEU A 536 -3.16 17.27 -23.93
N PRO A 537 -2.80 17.78 -22.74
CA PRO A 537 -3.24 19.08 -22.27
C PRO A 537 -2.66 20.24 -23.09
N GLN A 538 -3.43 21.32 -23.23
CA GLN A 538 -3.05 22.51 -24.00
C GLN A 538 -1.97 23.34 -23.30
N VAL A 539 -1.82 23.25 -21.98
CA VAL A 539 -0.79 23.97 -21.22
C VAL A 539 0.05 22.97 -20.44
N LEU A 540 1.35 22.95 -20.73
CA LEU A 540 2.34 22.05 -20.13
C LEU A 540 3.41 22.88 -19.40
N TRP A 541 3.25 23.08 -18.10
CA TRP A 541 4.25 23.78 -17.28
C TRP A 541 5.40 22.84 -16.92
N HIS A 542 6.64 23.33 -17.04
CA HIS A 542 7.86 22.62 -16.63
C HIS A 542 9.00 23.61 -16.45
N ASP A 543 9.86 23.40 -15.46
CA ASP A 543 10.91 24.35 -15.09
C ASP A 543 11.96 24.57 -16.20
N ASN A 544 12.18 23.57 -17.05
CA ASN A 544 13.19 23.56 -18.10
C ASN A 544 12.57 23.46 -19.51
N ASN A 545 11.38 24.03 -19.69
CA ASN A 545 10.69 24.04 -20.97
C ASN A 545 11.49 24.71 -22.10
N CYS A 546 12.41 25.62 -21.79
CA CYS A 546 13.29 26.23 -22.79
C CYS A 546 14.18 25.19 -23.50
N GLN A 547 14.71 24.20 -22.78
CA GLN A 547 15.50 23.12 -23.38
C GLN A 547 14.62 22.11 -24.12
N ILE A 548 13.40 21.86 -23.63
CA ILE A 548 12.43 20.99 -24.32
C ILE A 548 12.01 21.63 -25.65
N GLN A 549 11.68 22.92 -25.66
CA GLN A 549 11.33 23.67 -26.88
C GLN A 549 12.48 23.67 -27.91
N ALA A 550 13.71 23.93 -27.45
CA ALA A 550 14.88 23.87 -28.33
C ALA A 550 15.09 22.46 -28.92
N MET A 551 14.82 21.41 -28.15
CA MET A 551 14.87 20.03 -28.63
C MET A 551 13.75 19.74 -29.65
N LEU A 552 12.51 20.12 -29.35
CA LEU A 552 11.35 19.94 -30.22
C LEU A 552 11.53 20.63 -31.57
N ALA A 553 12.09 21.83 -31.61
CA ALA A 553 12.39 22.53 -32.86
C ALA A 553 13.35 21.77 -33.80
N ASN A 554 14.14 20.85 -33.25
CA ASN A 554 15.08 20.00 -33.99
C ASN A 554 14.59 18.56 -34.17
N ASP A 555 13.41 18.23 -33.66
CA ASP A 555 12.84 16.87 -33.75
C ASP A 555 12.24 16.57 -35.14
N PRO A 556 12.02 15.29 -35.45
CA PRO A 556 11.16 14.87 -36.56
C PRO A 556 9.77 15.55 -36.56
N GLU A 557 9.22 15.76 -37.76
CA GLU A 557 7.97 16.51 -37.98
C GLU A 557 6.76 15.91 -37.24
N ASP A 558 6.71 14.59 -37.08
CA ASP A 558 5.65 13.90 -36.34
C ASP A 558 5.65 14.25 -34.84
N LEU A 559 6.84 14.39 -34.23
CA LEU A 559 6.97 14.83 -32.84
C LEU A 559 6.62 16.31 -32.68
N GLN A 560 7.02 17.15 -33.64
CA GLN A 560 6.61 18.57 -33.64
C GLN A 560 5.09 18.70 -33.75
N LYS A 561 4.47 17.99 -34.69
CA LYS A 561 3.00 17.93 -34.87
C LYS A 561 2.27 17.45 -33.63
N TYR A 562 2.88 16.56 -32.85
CA TYR A 562 2.27 16.08 -31.61
C TYR A 562 2.09 17.21 -30.57
N PHE A 563 3.05 18.14 -30.44
CA PHE A 563 3.04 19.25 -29.47
C PHE A 563 2.61 20.62 -30.05
N GLU A 564 2.27 20.69 -31.34
CA GLU A 564 1.98 21.94 -32.09
C GLU A 564 0.97 22.90 -31.43
N TYR A 565 -0.02 22.38 -30.68
CA TYR A 565 -1.07 23.17 -30.02
C TYR A 565 -0.92 23.24 -28.50
N CYS A 566 0.31 23.08 -28.00
CA CYS A 566 0.62 23.21 -26.59
C CYS A 566 1.36 24.51 -26.31
N ALA A 567 0.84 25.29 -25.35
CA ALA A 567 1.65 26.26 -24.64
C ALA A 567 2.61 25.52 -23.71
N MET A 568 3.91 25.82 -23.78
CA MET A 568 4.94 25.24 -22.90
C MET A 568 5.69 26.34 -22.13
N PRO A 569 5.01 27.06 -21.22
CA PRO A 569 5.64 28.06 -20.39
C PRO A 569 6.59 27.45 -19.36
N VAL A 570 7.65 28.17 -19.00
CA VAL A 570 8.38 27.86 -17.76
C VAL A 570 7.49 28.27 -16.57
N ASP A 571 7.50 27.47 -15.51
CA ASP A 571 6.80 27.78 -14.25
C ASP A 571 7.13 29.21 -13.77
N VAL A 572 6.12 29.94 -13.28
CA VAL A 572 6.23 31.37 -12.95
C VAL A 572 7.34 31.65 -11.93
N PHE A 573 7.47 30.79 -10.91
CA PHE A 573 8.52 30.95 -9.90
C PHE A 573 9.91 30.68 -10.51
N HIS A 574 10.06 29.57 -11.24
CA HIS A 574 11.32 29.21 -11.87
C HIS A 574 11.77 30.25 -12.90
N PHE A 575 10.86 30.73 -13.73
CA PHE A 575 11.12 31.76 -14.73
C PHE A 575 11.68 33.03 -14.09
N LYS A 576 11.07 33.48 -12.98
CA LYS A 576 11.50 34.67 -12.25
C LYS A 576 12.81 34.47 -11.48
N SER A 577 13.00 33.32 -10.84
CA SER A 577 14.04 33.13 -9.81
C SER A 577 15.27 32.39 -10.32
N LYS A 578 15.15 31.54 -11.34
CA LYS A 578 16.21 30.61 -11.78
C LYS A 578 16.62 30.77 -13.25
N HIS A 579 15.78 31.39 -14.09
CA HIS A 579 16.14 31.70 -15.47
C HIS A 579 16.70 33.11 -15.59
N ARG A 580 17.70 33.29 -16.47
CA ARG A 580 18.33 34.60 -16.67
C ARG A 580 17.45 35.45 -17.58
N GLU A 581 17.21 36.70 -17.20
CA GLU A 581 16.54 37.69 -18.05
C GLU A 581 17.23 37.86 -19.42
N SER A 582 18.54 37.59 -19.49
CA SER A 582 19.31 37.65 -20.74
C SER A 582 19.11 36.44 -21.67
N ASP A 583 18.40 35.39 -21.25
CA ASP A 583 18.11 34.24 -22.12
C ASP A 583 16.98 34.59 -23.09
N ILE A 584 17.37 35.09 -24.27
CA ILE A 584 16.44 35.57 -25.30
C ILE A 584 15.49 34.45 -25.76
N ALA A 585 15.98 33.22 -25.89
CA ALA A 585 15.16 32.10 -26.36
C ALA A 585 14.12 31.71 -25.32
N CYS A 586 14.51 31.60 -24.04
CA CYS A 586 13.58 31.34 -22.95
C CYS A 586 12.52 32.44 -22.84
N ASN A 587 12.91 33.72 -22.94
CA ASN A 587 11.98 34.84 -22.89
C ASN A 587 11.03 34.91 -24.08
N ALA A 588 11.50 34.58 -25.29
CA ALA A 588 10.70 34.65 -26.50
C ALA A 588 9.67 33.52 -26.60
N TYR A 589 10.00 32.31 -26.12
CA TYR A 589 9.21 31.11 -26.38
C TYR A 589 8.61 30.45 -25.14
N CYS A 590 9.07 30.78 -23.93
CA CYS A 590 8.63 30.13 -22.71
C CYS A 590 8.22 31.10 -21.60
N ASN A 591 8.23 32.41 -21.84
CA ASN A 591 7.69 33.38 -20.90
C ASN A 591 6.16 33.20 -20.82
N PRO A 592 5.58 32.84 -19.67
CA PRO A 592 4.14 32.60 -19.56
C PRO A 592 3.28 33.82 -19.95
N TYR A 593 3.84 35.02 -19.90
CA TYR A 593 3.13 36.25 -20.23
C TYR A 593 2.79 36.41 -21.73
N ILE A 594 3.41 35.62 -22.62
CA ILE A 594 3.13 35.69 -24.08
C ILE A 594 1.76 35.10 -24.44
N TRP A 595 1.16 34.30 -23.57
CA TRP A 595 -0.18 33.74 -23.74
C TRP A 595 -1.18 34.52 -22.88
N GLU A 596 -1.95 35.40 -23.51
CA GLU A 596 -2.97 36.21 -22.80
C GLU A 596 -4.04 35.34 -22.13
N ASP A 597 -4.38 34.23 -22.76
CA ASP A 597 -5.32 33.23 -22.26
C ASP A 597 -4.93 32.62 -20.92
N LEU A 598 -3.65 32.65 -20.52
CA LEU A 598 -3.21 32.17 -19.20
C LEU A 598 -3.54 33.15 -18.06
N ARG A 599 -4.06 34.33 -18.38
CA ARG A 599 -4.40 35.40 -17.43
C ARG A 599 -5.90 35.68 -17.45
N THR A 600 -6.47 35.91 -16.26
CA THR A 600 -7.84 36.37 -16.07
C THR A 600 -7.99 37.83 -16.52
N GLU A 601 -9.24 38.31 -16.61
CA GLU A 601 -9.51 39.73 -16.90
C GLU A 601 -8.95 40.65 -15.81
N GLU A 602 -8.86 40.16 -14.57
CA GLU A 602 -8.27 40.86 -13.43
C GLU A 602 -6.72 40.86 -13.45
N GLY A 603 -6.10 40.17 -14.41
CA GLY A 603 -4.65 40.09 -14.57
C GLY A 603 -3.96 39.06 -13.67
N THR A 604 -4.71 38.16 -13.03
CA THR A 604 -4.16 37.05 -12.24
C THR A 604 -3.95 35.80 -13.10
N TRP A 605 -3.08 34.89 -12.67
CA TRP A 605 -2.87 33.62 -13.39
C TRP A 605 -4.10 32.72 -13.27
N ARG A 606 -4.60 32.18 -14.40
CA ARG A 606 -5.73 31.24 -14.42
C ARG A 606 -5.38 29.89 -13.79
N PHE A 607 -4.14 29.45 -13.97
CA PHE A 607 -3.67 28.15 -13.55
C PHE A 607 -2.54 28.29 -12.52
N ASN A 608 -2.58 27.46 -11.48
CA ASN A 608 -1.47 27.33 -10.54
C ASN A 608 -0.33 26.53 -11.19
N SER A 609 0.76 27.22 -11.56
CA SER A 609 1.96 26.60 -12.12
C SER A 609 2.84 25.92 -11.05
N SER A 610 2.64 26.21 -9.77
CA SER A 610 3.39 25.61 -8.65
C SER A 610 2.70 24.36 -8.07
N ALA A 611 1.70 23.81 -8.75
CA ALA A 611 0.93 22.66 -8.27
C ALA A 611 1.80 21.40 -8.07
N ALA A 612 2.79 21.19 -8.95
CA ALA A 612 3.70 20.05 -8.84
C ALA A 612 4.65 20.18 -7.66
N GLU A 613 5.19 21.37 -7.37
CA GLU A 613 6.04 21.64 -6.20
C GLU A 613 5.30 21.31 -4.89
N GLN A 614 4.04 21.74 -4.76
CA GLN A 614 3.20 21.42 -3.60
C GLN A 614 2.95 19.91 -3.46
N ALA A 615 2.73 19.21 -4.57
CA ALA A 615 2.59 17.76 -4.58
C ALA A 615 3.91 17.05 -4.23
N ASN A 616 5.04 17.58 -4.72
CA ASN A 616 6.39 17.08 -4.46
C ASN A 616 6.79 17.22 -2.99
N ALA A 617 6.39 18.31 -2.32
CA ALA A 617 6.57 18.46 -0.88
C ALA A 617 5.89 17.32 -0.10
N TRP A 618 4.65 16.95 -0.49
CA TRP A 618 3.99 15.80 0.11
C TRP A 618 4.65 14.47 -0.29
N PHE A 619 4.98 14.30 -1.56
CA PHE A 619 5.52 13.06 -2.08
C PHE A 619 6.93 12.74 -1.52
N GLY A 620 7.74 13.78 -1.28
CA GLY A 620 9.06 13.70 -0.67
C GLY A 620 9.07 13.10 0.74
N GLY A 621 7.96 13.21 1.49
CA GLY A 621 7.84 12.62 2.83
C GLY A 621 8.02 11.10 2.87
N TYR A 622 7.82 10.41 1.73
CA TYR A 622 8.02 8.97 1.62
C TYR A 622 9.49 8.54 1.50
N GLN A 623 10.43 9.47 1.33
CA GLN A 623 11.83 9.16 1.03
C GLN A 623 12.44 8.14 1.98
N SER A 624 12.18 8.28 3.29
CA SER A 624 12.71 7.37 4.31
C SER A 624 12.11 5.95 4.24
N MET A 625 10.84 5.84 3.82
CA MET A 625 10.13 4.56 3.74
C MET A 625 10.56 3.76 2.52
N VAL A 626 10.64 4.42 1.36
CA VAL A 626 10.85 3.75 0.08
C VAL A 626 12.33 3.56 -0.26
N ARG A 627 13.23 4.14 0.52
CA ARG A 627 14.68 4.16 0.29
C ARG A 627 15.28 2.78 -0.01
N GLU A 628 14.81 1.74 0.65
CA GLU A 628 15.36 0.39 0.53
C GLU A 628 14.39 -0.60 -0.12
N MET A 629 13.27 -0.12 -0.65
CA MET A 629 12.31 -0.97 -1.34
C MET A 629 12.87 -1.47 -2.66
N ASP A 630 12.52 -2.70 -3.02
CA ASP A 630 12.68 -3.17 -4.39
C ASP A 630 11.71 -2.44 -5.33
N VAL A 631 12.04 -2.42 -6.62
CA VAL A 631 11.32 -1.65 -7.64
C VAL A 631 9.82 -1.99 -7.73
N ASP A 632 9.44 -3.24 -7.49
CA ASP A 632 8.03 -3.65 -7.62
C ASP A 632 7.22 -3.10 -6.44
N ARG A 633 7.74 -3.24 -5.21
CA ARG A 633 7.14 -2.66 -4.00
C ARG A 633 7.12 -1.15 -4.04
N TYR A 634 8.23 -0.55 -4.46
CA TYR A 634 8.41 0.89 -4.58
C TYR A 634 7.31 1.52 -5.44
N ASN A 635 7.15 1.01 -6.67
CA ASN A 635 6.17 1.55 -7.61
C ASN A 635 4.75 1.37 -7.09
N PHE A 636 4.44 0.16 -6.61
CA PHE A 636 3.10 -0.17 -6.13
C PHE A 636 2.69 0.73 -4.97
N PHE A 637 3.58 0.87 -3.98
CA PHE A 637 3.34 1.66 -2.79
C PHE A 637 3.09 3.14 -3.14
N LEU A 638 3.96 3.76 -3.93
CA LEU A 638 3.83 5.18 -4.29
C LEU A 638 2.56 5.47 -5.10
N ASP A 639 2.23 4.59 -6.05
CA ASP A 639 1.00 4.71 -6.83
C ASP A 639 -0.26 4.54 -5.98
N GLU A 640 -0.24 3.64 -4.99
CA GLU A 640 -1.34 3.49 -4.03
C GLU A 640 -1.48 4.73 -3.13
N MET A 641 -0.37 5.34 -2.71
CA MET A 641 -0.40 6.61 -1.96
C MET A 641 -0.97 7.75 -2.81
N ILE A 642 -0.57 7.86 -4.08
CA ILE A 642 -1.12 8.85 -5.02
C ILE A 642 -2.63 8.66 -5.18
N LYS A 643 -3.07 7.42 -5.43
CA LYS A 643 -4.49 7.10 -5.61
C LYS A 643 -5.32 7.50 -4.39
N ARG A 644 -4.83 7.21 -3.18
CA ARG A 644 -5.47 7.59 -1.92
C ARG A 644 -5.46 9.10 -1.67
N ARG A 645 -4.34 9.78 -1.93
CA ARG A 645 -4.26 11.25 -1.86
C ARG A 645 -5.24 11.91 -2.81
N ASN A 646 -5.30 11.45 -4.06
CA ASN A 646 -6.19 12.05 -5.05
C ASN A 646 -7.66 11.95 -4.63
N ARG A 647 -8.09 10.86 -3.99
CA ARG A 647 -9.44 10.76 -3.38
C ARG A 647 -9.70 11.88 -2.37
N LEU A 648 -8.73 12.19 -1.51
CA LEU A 648 -8.84 13.28 -0.53
C LEU A 648 -8.88 14.66 -1.22
N VAL A 649 -8.00 14.89 -2.20
CA VAL A 649 -7.94 16.14 -2.96
C VAL A 649 -9.24 16.37 -3.74
N ILE A 650 -9.77 15.35 -4.40
CA ILE A 650 -11.03 15.43 -5.16
C ILE A 650 -12.20 15.70 -4.23
N ALA A 651 -12.28 15.03 -3.08
CA ALA A 651 -13.32 15.30 -2.09
C ALA A 651 -13.23 16.74 -1.54
N GLU A 652 -12.03 17.31 -1.42
CA GLU A 652 -11.83 18.73 -1.07
C GLU A 652 -12.28 19.67 -2.21
N LEU A 653 -11.92 19.38 -3.46
CA LEU A 653 -12.35 20.15 -4.63
C LEU A 653 -13.87 20.18 -4.75
N ASP A 654 -14.54 19.05 -4.55
CA ASP A 654 -15.99 18.93 -4.55
C ASP A 654 -16.64 19.73 -3.42
N ARG A 655 -16.12 19.62 -2.18
CA ARG A 655 -16.57 20.44 -1.03
C ARG A 655 -16.41 21.94 -1.27
N ARG A 656 -15.42 22.35 -2.07
CA ARG A 656 -15.19 23.76 -2.46
C ARG A 656 -15.97 24.17 -3.71
N GLY A 657 -16.84 23.32 -4.24
CA GLY A 657 -17.69 23.60 -5.40
C GLY A 657 -16.92 23.74 -6.72
N ARG A 658 -15.73 23.11 -6.85
CA ARG A 658 -14.87 23.19 -8.04
C ARG A 658 -15.22 22.19 -9.15
N ARG A 659 -16.30 21.42 -8.95
CA ARG A 659 -16.88 20.47 -9.93
C ARG A 659 -15.85 19.50 -10.51
N PRO A 660 -15.17 18.68 -9.69
CA PRO A 660 -14.24 17.67 -10.20
C PRO A 660 -14.96 16.56 -10.97
N TYR A 661 -14.44 16.18 -12.13
CA TYR A 661 -14.91 15.05 -12.92
C TYR A 661 -13.77 14.41 -13.72
N ASN A 662 -14.02 13.24 -14.31
CA ASN A 662 -13.11 12.59 -15.25
C ASN A 662 -13.69 12.68 -16.66
N ILE A 663 -12.93 13.24 -17.60
CA ILE A 663 -13.33 13.34 -19.03
C ILE A 663 -13.44 11.91 -19.59
N PRO A 664 -14.52 11.48 -20.26
CA PRO A 664 -14.62 10.10 -20.75
C PRO A 664 -13.37 9.67 -21.52
N ARG A 665 -12.81 8.50 -21.16
CA ARG A 665 -11.52 8.05 -21.73
C ARG A 665 -11.61 7.82 -23.24
N GLU A 666 -12.79 7.41 -23.72
CA GLU A 666 -13.08 7.26 -25.15
C GLU A 666 -12.91 8.57 -25.93
N ASP A 667 -13.30 9.72 -25.37
CA ASP A 667 -13.14 11.03 -26.03
C ASP A 667 -11.67 11.43 -26.19
N LEU A 668 -10.80 10.96 -25.29
CA LEU A 668 -9.37 11.29 -25.27
C LEU A 668 -8.49 10.25 -25.98
N LEU A 669 -8.95 9.00 -26.08
CA LEU A 669 -8.17 7.86 -26.58
C LEU A 669 -8.67 7.31 -27.92
N SER A 670 -9.85 7.72 -28.40
CA SER A 670 -10.32 7.41 -29.76
C SER A 670 -9.31 7.85 -30.82
N ASP A 671 -9.26 7.11 -31.93
CA ASP A 671 -8.42 7.46 -33.09
C ASP A 671 -8.84 8.77 -33.78
#